data_AF-A0A929A4N5-F1
#
_entry.id   AF-A0A929A4N5-F1
#
_cell.length_a   1.000
_cell.length_b   1.000
_cell.length_c   1.000
_cell.angle_alpha   90.00
_cell.angle_beta   90.00
_cell.angle_gamma   90.00
#
_symmetry.space_group_name_H-M   'P 1'
#
loop_
_entity.id
_entity.type
_entity.pdbx_description
1 polymer ?
#
loop_
_entity_poly.entity_id
_entity_poly.type
_entity_poly.pdbx_seq_one_letter_code
_entity_poly.pdbx_strand_id
1 'polypeptide(L)'
;MGVRNPSSTTASASTGQIKTCLDLDDARLSQMAYLAIAGDASPQPPVPCLGATYVALREGGQMRRSYWCYDLELGHLLGNVVEDAIAYLSTTAKSKQHGIDTIELCLTHSYRLVDPAQFAHQLANVHRGIRGIEVQYKDHIGRYSPTRMIASNLSFGSAFERFLTHLSLSPEVFWRNGGTIQSFEARQLLIHLAPQVTATTLHRGNRVVPYEKLSGNVLQDMTLCMGQWMLRQVQLDGRMVYKYFPSRGEESNVNNLIRQFMATLCLIRYAKSTGKPEHQTLATQNLQYNLKQFYREENGLGFVEYDGKVKLGAVALAALALLEYSDSATIATPYTETFDRLCATIDTLWHEDGSFQSFYKPSDRNDNQNFYPGEALLFWASLYCHTHDATLLEKCYASFRYYKDWHLQNRNPAFIPWHTQAYALLYRETGDRQFLDFIFEMNDWLLPMQQWEGMQYADVQGRFYDPDKPYGPPHASSTGVYLEGLVDAYQLAVKEEDPTRAQAYQQAIWRGLRSVRQLQFRDELDLFYVSKTASVHGGLRTTVYDNVIRVDNVQHCLMALLKLEPLPEFAEAIAPPFSPNPDHPPANIRKGVEIEGDRTPEPPPEPDPQPFSLDSIPIIDGEARRQLTYFRLIDPAVDIQPLLDEIRANEVLWLYDTSRQDKVKVQRETNTIYLRSAVKPFPPGVTSGNDVHPSHRTRMANKFPVVLAWAEQFAAARSGELGRVTLVRLAPQGRVYPHIDQGEYYRVRDRYHLVLHSSTGSVLAARDEWVRMHPGECWWFNNKEPHQAYNESDDWRIHLIFDVKPNRDE
;
A
#
# COMPACT_ATOMS: atom_id res chain seq x y z
N MET A 1 -36.25 2.45 -45.97
CA MET A 1 -35.26 3.20 -46.80
C MET A 1 -34.21 3.74 -45.85
N GLY A 2 -32.94 3.47 -46.14
CA GLY A 2 -31.84 3.51 -45.17
C GLY A 2 -31.51 4.87 -44.58
N VAL A 3 -31.39 4.90 -43.26
CA VAL A 3 -30.82 6.01 -42.49
C VAL A 3 -29.36 5.66 -42.20
N ARG A 4 -28.45 6.55 -42.61
CA ARG A 4 -27.00 6.47 -42.37
C ARG A 4 -26.73 6.70 -40.89
N ASN A 5 -26.11 5.71 -40.24
CA ASN A 5 -25.45 5.90 -38.94
C ASN A 5 -24.19 6.76 -39.12
N PRO A 6 -23.88 7.70 -38.21
CA PRO A 6 -22.56 8.30 -38.13
C PRO A 6 -21.59 7.25 -37.59
N SER A 7 -20.59 6.93 -38.40
CA SER A 7 -19.50 6.02 -38.09
C SER A 7 -18.73 6.52 -36.86
N SER A 8 -18.75 5.72 -35.80
CA SER A 8 -17.74 5.75 -34.75
C SER A 8 -16.38 5.40 -35.37
N THR A 9 -15.51 6.39 -35.52
CA THR A 9 -14.10 6.19 -35.84
C THR A 9 -13.39 5.63 -34.61
N THR A 10 -13.53 4.32 -34.38
CA THR A 10 -12.54 3.56 -33.63
C THR A 10 -11.25 3.57 -34.46
N ALA A 11 -10.26 4.37 -34.03
CA ALA A 11 -8.92 4.27 -34.57
C ALA A 11 -8.36 2.89 -34.20
N SER A 12 -8.43 1.93 -35.12
CA SER A 12 -7.71 0.67 -34.99
C SER A 12 -6.23 1.00 -35.12
N ALA A 13 -5.49 0.98 -34.01
CA ALA A 13 -4.04 0.96 -34.06
C ALA A 13 -3.63 -0.32 -34.79
N SER A 14 -3.16 -0.18 -36.03
CA SER A 14 -2.73 -1.33 -36.84
C SER A 14 -1.57 -2.05 -36.14
N THR A 15 -1.44 -3.36 -36.33
CA THR A 15 -0.28 -4.17 -35.88
C THR A 15 1.08 -3.61 -36.34
N GLY A 16 1.11 -2.69 -37.31
CA GLY A 16 2.30 -1.93 -37.70
C GLY A 16 2.71 -0.85 -36.69
N GLN A 17 1.77 -0.20 -36.00
CA GLN A 17 2.05 0.87 -35.02
C GLN A 17 2.69 0.35 -33.72
N ILE A 18 2.30 -0.85 -33.27
CA ILE A 18 2.87 -1.49 -32.07
C ILE A 18 4.29 -2.01 -32.35
N LYS A 19 4.55 -2.53 -33.56
CA LYS A 19 5.92 -2.83 -33.99
C LYS A 19 6.79 -1.57 -34.01
N THR A 20 6.29 -0.45 -34.51
CA THR A 20 7.05 0.83 -34.50
C THR A 20 7.22 1.47 -33.11
N CYS A 21 6.38 1.15 -32.11
CA CYS A 21 6.60 1.60 -30.72
C CYS A 21 7.61 0.72 -29.96
N LEU A 22 7.78 -0.54 -30.37
CA LEU A 22 8.85 -1.42 -29.88
C LEU A 22 10.14 -1.30 -30.72
N ASP A 23 10.11 -0.59 -31.85
CA ASP A 23 11.30 -0.06 -32.55
C ASP A 23 11.88 1.21 -31.88
N LEU A 24 11.43 1.55 -30.67
CA LEU A 24 12.11 2.55 -29.86
C LEU A 24 13.49 2.02 -29.48
N ASP A 25 14.53 2.79 -29.80
CA ASP A 25 15.88 2.57 -29.30
C ASP A 25 15.84 2.36 -27.78
N ASP A 26 16.40 1.23 -27.31
CA ASP A 26 16.48 0.84 -25.89
C ASP A 26 17.01 1.98 -25.01
N ALA A 27 17.89 2.81 -25.57
CA ALA A 27 18.43 3.99 -24.92
C ALA A 27 17.35 5.04 -24.58
N ARG A 28 16.36 5.24 -25.46
CA ARG A 28 15.28 6.21 -25.25
C ARG A 28 14.28 5.71 -24.21
N LEU A 29 13.90 4.43 -24.25
CA LEU A 29 13.01 3.87 -23.23
C LEU A 29 13.66 3.89 -21.84
N SER A 30 14.94 3.53 -21.79
CA SER A 30 15.76 3.63 -20.58
C SER A 30 15.79 5.06 -20.06
N GLN A 31 16.08 6.03 -20.93
CA GLN A 31 16.08 7.45 -20.55
C GLN A 31 14.72 7.92 -20.00
N MET A 32 13.60 7.49 -20.58
CA MET A 32 12.27 7.87 -20.09
C MET A 32 11.96 7.27 -18.72
N ALA A 33 12.28 5.98 -18.52
CA ALA A 33 12.16 5.34 -17.21
C ALA A 33 13.08 5.99 -16.17
N TYR A 34 14.30 6.36 -16.57
CA TYR A 34 15.23 7.09 -15.72
C TYR A 34 14.67 8.46 -15.30
N LEU A 35 14.17 9.25 -16.25
CA LEU A 35 13.55 10.56 -15.97
C LEU A 35 12.32 10.43 -15.06
N ALA A 36 11.51 9.38 -15.25
CA ALA A 36 10.36 9.13 -14.40
C ALA A 36 10.73 8.82 -12.93
N ILE A 37 11.89 8.20 -12.69
CA ILE A 37 12.40 7.92 -11.34
C ILE A 37 13.12 9.13 -10.75
N ALA A 38 13.94 9.81 -11.55
CA ALA A 38 14.84 10.86 -11.09
C ALA A 38 14.16 12.24 -10.96
N GLY A 39 13.07 12.49 -11.69
CA GLY A 39 12.34 13.75 -11.71
C GLY A 39 13.14 14.88 -12.38
N ASP A 40 12.87 15.17 -13.66
CA ASP A 40 13.31 16.34 -14.46
C ASP A 40 14.70 16.96 -14.19
N ALA A 41 15.72 16.15 -13.87
CA ALA A 41 17.10 16.62 -13.68
C ALA A 41 18.09 15.97 -14.68
N SER A 42 19.07 16.78 -15.10
CA SER A 42 20.22 16.51 -16.00
C SER A 42 21.00 15.19 -15.70
N PRO A 43 21.94 14.73 -16.56
CA PRO A 43 22.45 13.36 -16.52
C PRO A 43 23.17 13.06 -15.19
N GLN A 44 22.62 12.09 -14.46
CA GLN A 44 23.02 11.62 -13.14
C GLN A 44 23.16 10.07 -13.21
N PRO A 45 23.93 9.44 -12.30
CA PRO A 45 24.42 8.07 -12.43
C PRO A 45 23.31 7.01 -12.67
N PRO A 46 23.67 5.82 -13.22
CA PRO A 46 22.71 4.74 -13.44
C PRO A 46 21.89 4.42 -12.18
N VAL A 47 20.58 4.22 -12.33
CA VAL A 47 19.70 3.81 -11.23
C VAL A 47 19.99 2.36 -10.88
N PRO A 48 20.51 2.07 -9.68
CA PRO A 48 20.85 0.70 -9.29
C PRO A 48 19.58 -0.10 -8.99
N CYS A 49 19.54 -1.32 -9.49
CA CYS A 49 18.54 -2.32 -9.11
C CYS A 49 19.02 -3.04 -7.85
N LEU A 50 18.51 -2.62 -6.68
CA LEU A 50 19.00 -3.05 -5.36
C LEU A 50 18.53 -4.47 -4.93
N GLY A 51 17.67 -5.10 -5.71
CA GLY A 51 17.07 -6.39 -5.40
C GLY A 51 16.41 -7.02 -6.62
N ALA A 52 15.63 -8.07 -6.40
CA ALA A 52 14.88 -8.73 -7.47
C ALA A 52 13.86 -7.77 -8.09
N THR A 53 13.87 -7.58 -9.40
CA THR A 53 12.88 -6.75 -10.07
C THR A 53 11.71 -7.59 -10.53
N TYR A 54 10.51 -7.19 -10.16
CA TYR A 54 9.29 -7.76 -10.73
C TYR A 54 8.98 -7.07 -12.05
N VAL A 55 8.67 -7.87 -13.07
CA VAL A 55 8.22 -7.41 -14.39
C VAL A 55 6.86 -8.03 -14.67
N ALA A 56 5.90 -7.22 -15.14
CA ALA A 56 4.66 -7.71 -15.74
C ALA A 56 4.41 -7.06 -17.09
N LEU A 57 4.13 -7.90 -18.09
CA LEU A 57 3.72 -7.48 -19.42
C LEU A 57 2.20 -7.59 -19.53
N ARG A 58 1.55 -6.50 -19.94
CA ARG A 58 0.10 -6.40 -20.00
C ARG A 58 -0.41 -5.99 -21.37
N GLU A 59 -1.64 -6.41 -21.64
CA GLU A 59 -2.40 -6.09 -22.83
C GLU A 59 -3.85 -5.85 -22.42
N GLY A 60 -4.36 -4.64 -22.65
CA GLY A 60 -5.71 -4.23 -22.25
C GLY A 60 -5.98 -4.49 -20.77
N GLY A 61 -4.99 -4.22 -19.91
CA GLY A 61 -5.05 -4.47 -18.46
C GLY A 61 -4.86 -5.94 -18.04
N GLN A 62 -4.94 -6.91 -18.95
CA GLN A 62 -4.69 -8.32 -18.63
C GLN A 62 -3.20 -8.60 -18.53
N MET A 63 -2.77 -9.28 -17.46
CA MET A 63 -1.40 -9.73 -17.32
C MET A 63 -1.15 -10.94 -18.26
N ARG A 64 -0.27 -10.76 -19.25
CA ARG A 64 0.11 -11.80 -20.21
C ARG A 64 1.29 -12.63 -19.73
N ARG A 65 2.27 -11.97 -19.12
CA ARG A 65 3.47 -12.60 -18.57
C ARG A 65 3.90 -11.82 -17.32
N SER A 66 4.45 -12.52 -16.35
CA SER A 66 5.14 -11.89 -15.23
C SER A 66 6.30 -12.76 -14.76
N TYR A 67 7.37 -12.14 -14.31
CA TYR A 67 8.57 -12.83 -13.85
C TYR A 67 9.36 -11.93 -12.90
N TRP A 68 10.35 -12.54 -12.24
CA TRP A 68 11.35 -11.84 -11.45
C TRP A 68 12.69 -11.98 -12.16
N CYS A 69 13.38 -10.87 -12.36
CA CYS A 69 14.72 -10.83 -12.91
C CYS A 69 15.68 -10.14 -11.95
N TYR A 70 16.96 -10.36 -12.18
CA TYR A 70 18.05 -9.70 -11.47
C TYR A 70 18.92 -9.02 -12.50
N ASP A 71 19.01 -7.71 -12.39
CA ASP A 71 19.98 -6.90 -13.09
C ASP A 71 20.57 -5.93 -12.08
N LEU A 72 21.74 -5.38 -12.38
CA LEU A 72 22.40 -4.39 -11.51
C LEU A 72 22.03 -2.96 -11.92
N GLU A 73 21.63 -2.78 -13.18
CA GLU A 73 21.33 -1.48 -13.77
C GLU A 73 19.97 -1.46 -14.45
N LEU A 74 19.22 -0.37 -14.28
CA LEU A 74 17.90 -0.23 -14.89
C LEU A 74 17.95 -0.24 -16.44
N GLY A 75 18.99 0.34 -17.06
CA GLY A 75 19.13 0.39 -18.51
C GLY A 75 19.26 -1.00 -19.13
N HIS A 76 20.17 -1.82 -18.60
CA HIS A 76 20.32 -3.22 -19.00
C HIS A 76 19.05 -4.04 -18.74
N LEU A 77 18.43 -3.83 -17.58
CA LEU A 77 17.16 -4.46 -17.25
C LEU A 77 16.09 -4.15 -18.28
N LEU A 78 15.95 -2.87 -18.66
CA LEU A 78 14.93 -2.44 -19.61
C LEU A 78 15.18 -2.98 -21.01
N GLY A 79 16.42 -3.01 -21.49
CA GLY A 79 16.77 -3.68 -22.75
C GLY A 79 16.34 -5.15 -22.73
N ASN A 80 16.68 -5.89 -21.68
CA ASN A 80 16.27 -7.29 -21.52
C ASN A 80 14.74 -7.46 -21.47
N VAL A 81 14.03 -6.55 -20.79
CA VAL A 81 12.56 -6.57 -20.69
C VAL A 81 11.90 -6.27 -22.04
N VAL A 82 12.45 -5.35 -22.82
CA VAL A 82 11.98 -5.04 -24.19
C VAL A 82 12.20 -6.24 -25.10
N GLU A 83 13.39 -6.84 -25.09
CA GLU A 83 13.69 -8.07 -25.84
C GLU A 83 12.71 -9.20 -25.48
N ASP A 84 12.44 -9.39 -24.19
CA ASP A 84 11.46 -10.37 -23.69
C ASP A 84 10.04 -10.09 -24.20
N ALA A 85 9.63 -8.81 -24.26
CA ALA A 85 8.33 -8.40 -24.78
C ALA A 85 8.23 -8.65 -26.29
N ILE A 86 9.28 -8.34 -27.05
CA ILE A 86 9.37 -8.59 -28.49
C ILE A 86 9.37 -10.10 -28.78
N ALA A 87 10.12 -10.89 -28.01
CA ALA A 87 10.18 -12.34 -28.14
C ALA A 87 8.80 -12.97 -27.87
N TYR A 88 8.11 -12.54 -26.81
CA TYR A 88 6.74 -13.00 -26.51
C TYR A 88 5.81 -12.74 -27.71
N LEU A 89 5.78 -11.50 -28.22
CA LEU A 89 4.93 -11.13 -29.37
C LEU A 89 5.27 -11.91 -30.64
N SER A 90 6.54 -12.24 -30.86
CA SER A 90 7.01 -13.02 -32.00
C SER A 90 6.53 -14.48 -31.95
N THR A 91 6.42 -15.06 -30.75
CA THR A 91 5.95 -16.44 -30.56
C THR A 91 4.42 -16.59 -30.61
N THR A 92 3.66 -15.52 -30.31
CA THR A 92 2.19 -15.53 -30.26
C THR A 92 1.51 -15.06 -31.55
N ALA A 93 2.27 -14.83 -32.63
CA ALA A 93 1.83 -14.23 -33.90
C ALA A 93 0.70 -14.97 -34.68
N LYS A 94 0.13 -16.05 -34.14
CA LYS A 94 -1.07 -16.70 -34.71
C LYS A 94 -2.40 -16.07 -34.26
N SER A 95 -2.43 -15.28 -33.19
CA SER A 95 -3.65 -14.56 -32.76
C SER A 95 -3.59 -13.08 -33.17
N LYS A 96 -4.18 -12.77 -34.34
CA LYS A 96 -4.41 -11.39 -34.77
C LYS A 96 -5.34 -10.70 -33.77
N GLN A 97 -4.86 -9.75 -32.97
CA GLN A 97 -5.49 -8.41 -32.87
C GLN A 97 -4.84 -7.41 -31.89
N HIS A 98 -4.06 -7.79 -30.86
CA HIS A 98 -3.49 -6.80 -29.91
C HIS A 98 -2.11 -7.25 -29.39
N GLY A 99 -1.21 -6.30 -29.11
CA GLY A 99 0.14 -6.53 -28.56
C GLY A 99 0.30 -5.94 -27.17
N ILE A 100 1.43 -6.21 -26.49
CA ILE A 100 1.73 -5.65 -25.17
C ILE A 100 1.66 -4.13 -25.26
N ASP A 101 0.83 -3.52 -24.41
CA ASP A 101 0.61 -2.07 -24.37
C ASP A 101 1.15 -1.43 -23.08
N THR A 102 1.48 -2.24 -22.07
CA THR A 102 1.91 -1.74 -20.76
C THR A 102 2.95 -2.68 -20.14
N ILE A 103 4.02 -2.10 -19.58
CA ILE A 103 5.04 -2.79 -18.79
C ILE A 103 5.00 -2.24 -17.36
N GLU A 104 4.88 -3.14 -16.39
CA GLU A 104 4.87 -2.85 -14.95
C GLU A 104 6.17 -3.34 -14.33
N LEU A 105 6.86 -2.47 -13.58
CA LEU A 105 8.12 -2.78 -12.90
C LEU A 105 8.02 -2.48 -11.41
N CYS A 106 8.58 -3.35 -10.57
CA CYS A 106 8.89 -3.04 -9.17
C CYS A 106 10.36 -3.29 -8.90
N LEU A 107 11.14 -2.22 -8.78
CA LEU A 107 12.55 -2.25 -8.39
C LEU A 107 12.61 -2.35 -6.86
N THR A 108 12.88 -3.56 -6.34
CA THR A 108 12.79 -3.82 -4.90
C THR A 108 14.00 -3.32 -4.13
N HIS A 109 13.78 -2.96 -2.87
CA HIS A 109 14.82 -2.51 -1.95
C HIS A 109 14.37 -2.67 -0.48
N SER A 110 15.29 -2.39 0.45
CA SER A 110 14.98 -2.29 1.89
C SER A 110 14.33 -3.55 2.48
N TYR A 111 14.90 -4.72 2.18
CA TYR A 111 14.45 -6.01 2.69
C TYR A 111 14.58 -6.08 4.22
N ARG A 112 13.55 -6.59 4.88
CA ARG A 112 13.48 -6.76 6.34
C ARG A 112 12.86 -8.11 6.66
N LEU A 113 13.51 -8.88 7.53
CA LEU A 113 12.93 -10.12 8.04
C LEU A 113 11.66 -9.80 8.83
N VAL A 114 10.60 -10.58 8.61
CA VAL A 114 9.34 -10.50 9.35
C VAL A 114 9.39 -11.49 10.50
N ASP A 115 9.25 -10.97 11.71
CA ASP A 115 9.12 -11.81 12.91
C ASP A 115 7.74 -12.49 12.90
N PRO A 116 7.66 -13.84 12.99
CA PRO A 116 6.39 -14.56 13.06
C PRO A 116 5.44 -14.01 14.14
N ALA A 117 5.98 -13.62 15.29
CA ALA A 117 5.19 -13.08 16.41
C ALA A 117 4.60 -11.69 16.10
N GLN A 118 5.22 -10.96 15.17
CA GLN A 118 4.84 -9.60 14.79
C GLN A 118 4.23 -9.52 13.38
N PHE A 119 3.89 -10.66 12.77
CA PHE A 119 3.42 -10.73 11.38
C PHE A 119 2.26 -9.76 11.12
N ALA A 120 1.23 -9.75 11.97
CA ALA A 120 0.06 -8.90 11.80
C ALA A 120 0.38 -7.40 11.93
N HIS A 121 1.34 -7.04 12.79
CA HIS A 121 1.76 -5.66 13.02
C HIS A 121 2.68 -5.16 11.91
N GLN A 122 3.75 -5.90 11.59
CA GLN A 122 4.73 -5.53 10.56
C GLN A 122 4.17 -5.58 9.13
N LEU A 123 3.14 -6.41 8.91
CA LEU A 123 2.43 -6.54 7.64
C LEU A 123 0.98 -6.05 7.75
N ALA A 124 0.76 -4.96 8.48
CA ALA A 124 -0.53 -4.29 8.53
C ALA A 124 -1.02 -3.91 7.12
N ASN A 125 -2.34 -3.90 6.93
CA ASN A 125 -2.97 -3.63 5.62
C ASN A 125 -2.50 -2.32 4.98
N VAL A 126 -2.19 -1.31 5.78
CA VAL A 126 -1.72 0.00 5.32
C VAL A 126 -0.41 -0.08 4.50
N HIS A 127 0.38 -1.15 4.64
CA HIS A 127 1.60 -1.37 3.85
C HIS A 127 1.36 -2.05 2.49
N ARG A 128 0.18 -2.66 2.26
CA ARG A 128 -0.12 -3.42 1.03
C ARG A 128 -0.02 -2.53 -0.21
N GLY A 129 0.78 -2.93 -1.18
CA GLY A 129 0.99 -2.12 -2.38
C GLY A 129 2.10 -1.08 -2.27
N ILE A 130 2.62 -0.82 -1.07
CA ILE A 130 3.93 -0.18 -0.90
C ILE A 130 5.01 -1.24 -0.69
N ARG A 131 4.69 -2.22 0.16
CA ARG A 131 5.52 -3.39 0.44
C ARG A 131 5.05 -4.62 -0.30
N GLY A 132 6.02 -5.45 -0.67
CA GLY A 132 5.85 -6.84 -1.08
C GLY A 132 6.39 -7.80 -0.04
N ILE A 133 6.25 -9.10 -0.29
CA ILE A 133 6.85 -10.14 0.55
C ILE A 133 7.57 -11.20 -0.28
N GLU A 134 8.65 -11.71 0.28
CA GLU A 134 9.35 -12.91 -0.13
C GLU A 134 9.16 -13.97 0.96
N VAL A 135 8.60 -15.11 0.58
CA VAL A 135 8.41 -16.27 1.46
C VAL A 135 9.37 -17.35 0.99
N GLN A 136 10.25 -17.80 1.88
CA GLN A 136 11.24 -18.83 1.58
C GLN A 136 11.04 -20.05 2.47
N TYR A 137 11.03 -21.23 1.86
CA TYR A 137 11.04 -22.52 2.55
C TYR A 137 11.93 -23.49 1.79
N LYS A 138 13.05 -23.88 2.41
CA LYS A 138 14.10 -24.70 1.75
C LYS A 138 14.56 -24.04 0.44
N ASP A 139 14.41 -24.72 -0.68
CA ASP A 139 14.73 -24.29 -2.04
C ASP A 139 13.57 -23.55 -2.74
N HIS A 140 12.39 -23.49 -2.12
CA HIS A 140 11.24 -22.78 -2.68
C HIS A 140 11.22 -21.31 -2.24
N ILE A 141 11.06 -20.42 -3.21
CA ILE A 141 10.91 -18.98 -2.98
C ILE A 141 9.65 -18.48 -3.68
N GLY A 142 8.74 -17.85 -2.92
CA GLY A 142 7.56 -17.17 -3.43
C GLY A 142 7.69 -15.67 -3.22
N ARG A 143 7.66 -14.89 -4.31
CA ARG A 143 7.71 -13.42 -4.25
C ARG A 143 6.41 -12.79 -4.74
N TYR A 144 5.93 -11.80 -3.99
CA TYR A 144 4.74 -11.03 -4.30
C TYR A 144 5.10 -9.53 -4.30
N SER A 145 5.10 -8.91 -5.48
CA SER A 145 5.43 -7.49 -5.63
C SER A 145 4.29 -6.60 -5.12
N PRO A 146 4.58 -5.36 -4.70
CA PRO A 146 3.55 -4.46 -4.17
C PRO A 146 2.41 -4.24 -5.18
N THR A 147 2.73 -3.92 -6.43
CA THR A 147 1.73 -3.67 -7.48
C THR A 147 0.94 -4.92 -7.85
N ARG A 148 1.55 -6.12 -7.88
CA ARG A 148 0.82 -7.39 -8.08
C ARG A 148 -0.18 -7.65 -6.97
N MET A 149 0.19 -7.31 -5.73
CA MET A 149 -0.73 -7.43 -4.59
C MET A 149 -1.94 -6.50 -4.73
N ILE A 150 -1.75 -5.26 -5.19
CA ILE A 150 -2.87 -4.34 -5.49
C ILE A 150 -3.70 -4.85 -6.67
N ALA A 151 -3.05 -5.18 -7.78
CA ALA A 151 -3.70 -5.64 -9.01
C ALA A 151 -4.52 -6.93 -8.80
N SER A 152 -4.14 -7.76 -7.82
CA SER A 152 -4.84 -9.01 -7.47
C SER A 152 -5.72 -8.90 -6.22
N ASN A 153 -5.80 -7.71 -5.61
CA ASN A 153 -6.39 -7.44 -4.30
C ASN A 153 -5.97 -8.45 -3.21
N LEU A 154 -4.68 -8.77 -3.16
CA LEU A 154 -4.11 -9.79 -2.30
C LEU A 154 -3.61 -9.19 -0.98
N SER A 155 -4.01 -9.78 0.15
CA SER A 155 -3.45 -9.46 1.47
C SER A 155 -2.13 -10.19 1.70
N PHE A 156 -1.31 -9.73 2.67
CA PHE A 156 -0.09 -10.42 3.05
C PHE A 156 -0.37 -11.84 3.58
N GLY A 157 -1.41 -11.98 4.42
CA GLY A 157 -1.85 -13.29 4.92
C GLY A 157 -2.24 -14.24 3.79
N SER A 158 -3.09 -13.80 2.86
CA SER A 158 -3.49 -14.63 1.73
C SER A 158 -2.35 -14.91 0.75
N ALA A 159 -1.37 -14.02 0.61
CA ALA A 159 -0.15 -14.30 -0.15
C ALA A 159 0.68 -15.42 0.51
N PHE A 160 0.84 -15.36 1.82
CA PHE A 160 1.52 -16.40 2.60
C PHE A 160 0.77 -17.74 2.54
N GLU A 161 -0.54 -17.75 2.76
CA GLU A 161 -1.40 -18.95 2.66
C GLU A 161 -1.32 -19.60 1.27
N ARG A 162 -1.28 -18.80 0.19
CA ARG A 162 -1.13 -19.32 -1.17
C ARG A 162 0.21 -20.03 -1.36
N PHE A 163 1.29 -19.47 -0.82
CA PHE A 163 2.60 -20.12 -0.86
C PHE A 163 2.60 -21.45 -0.10
N LEU A 164 2.03 -21.47 1.11
CA LEU A 164 1.90 -22.69 1.91
C LEU A 164 1.05 -23.75 1.22
N THR A 165 -0.09 -23.36 0.64
CA THR A 165 -0.99 -24.25 -0.09
C THR A 165 -0.29 -24.90 -1.28
N HIS A 166 0.51 -24.14 -2.04
CA HIS A 166 1.25 -24.66 -3.18
C HIS A 166 2.24 -25.78 -2.77
N LEU A 167 2.81 -25.68 -1.58
CA LEU A 167 3.74 -26.67 -1.03
C LEU A 167 3.07 -27.70 -0.11
N SER A 168 1.74 -27.65 0.05
CA SER A 168 0.98 -28.48 0.98
C SER A 168 1.52 -28.43 2.43
N LEU A 169 1.86 -27.23 2.90
CA LEU A 169 2.41 -26.99 4.25
C LEU A 169 1.38 -26.32 5.17
N SER A 170 1.45 -26.61 6.48
CA SER A 170 0.82 -25.76 7.49
C SER A 170 1.76 -24.63 7.94
N PRO A 171 1.24 -23.51 8.48
CA PRO A 171 2.07 -22.45 9.06
C PRO A 171 3.02 -22.97 10.16
N GLU A 172 2.56 -23.89 11.01
CA GLU A 172 3.38 -24.44 12.10
C GLU A 172 4.58 -25.22 11.56
N VAL A 173 4.36 -26.03 10.52
CA VAL A 173 5.43 -26.80 9.86
C VAL A 173 6.40 -25.87 9.15
N PHE A 174 5.89 -24.83 8.49
CA PHE A 174 6.72 -23.83 7.83
C PHE A 174 7.69 -23.17 8.81
N TRP A 175 7.21 -22.64 9.93
CA TRP A 175 8.05 -21.97 10.92
C TRP A 175 8.99 -22.94 11.64
N ARG A 176 8.49 -24.09 12.10
CA ARG A 176 9.29 -25.10 12.81
C ARG A 176 10.47 -25.60 11.98
N ASN A 177 10.31 -25.65 10.66
CA ASN A 177 11.32 -26.15 9.75
C ASN A 177 12.12 -25.03 9.06
N GLY A 178 12.17 -23.83 9.65
CA GLY A 178 13.05 -22.74 9.21
C GLY A 178 12.55 -21.95 8.01
N GLY A 179 11.25 -21.94 7.76
CA GLY A 179 10.63 -21.01 6.81
C GLY A 179 10.84 -19.56 7.25
N THR A 180 11.05 -18.67 6.28
CA THR A 180 11.28 -17.24 6.54
C THR A 180 10.41 -16.38 5.65
N ILE A 181 10.03 -15.22 6.15
CA ILE A 181 9.32 -14.20 5.39
C ILE A 181 10.14 -12.92 5.48
N GLN A 182 10.42 -12.30 4.35
CA GLN A 182 10.96 -10.96 4.28
C GLN A 182 9.93 -10.03 3.66
N SER A 183 9.80 -8.83 4.21
CA SER A 183 9.11 -7.72 3.57
C SER A 183 10.12 -6.84 2.84
N PHE A 184 9.71 -6.22 1.74
CA PHE A 184 10.54 -5.27 1.00
C PHE A 184 9.67 -4.15 0.44
N GLU A 185 10.27 -3.00 0.19
CA GLU A 185 9.63 -1.89 -0.54
C GLU A 185 10.06 -1.93 -2.00
N ALA A 186 9.36 -1.18 -2.86
CA ALA A 186 9.78 -1.06 -4.26
C ALA A 186 9.48 0.32 -4.85
N ARG A 187 10.38 0.77 -5.72
CA ARG A 187 10.08 1.84 -6.68
C ARG A 187 9.26 1.22 -7.81
N GLN A 188 8.05 1.73 -8.00
CA GLN A 188 7.08 1.18 -8.93
C GLN A 188 7.04 2.03 -10.19
N LEU A 189 7.16 1.41 -11.36
CA LEU A 189 7.09 2.09 -12.63
C LEU A 189 6.04 1.45 -13.52
N LEU A 190 5.33 2.30 -14.24
CA LEU A 190 4.43 1.90 -15.30
C LEU A 190 4.86 2.56 -16.60
N ILE A 191 5.11 1.75 -17.60
CA ILE A 191 5.48 2.17 -18.94
C ILE A 191 4.32 1.84 -19.85
N HIS A 192 3.60 2.86 -20.31
CA HIS A 192 2.64 2.70 -21.39
C HIS A 192 3.39 2.76 -22.72
N LEU A 193 3.08 1.85 -23.64
CA LEU A 193 3.71 1.75 -24.96
C LEU A 193 2.84 2.35 -26.07
N ALA A 194 1.53 2.48 -25.85
CA ALA A 194 0.59 3.03 -26.81
C ALA A 194 -0.50 3.88 -26.10
N PRO A 195 -1.02 4.95 -26.75
CA PRO A 195 -0.69 5.42 -28.10
C PRO A 195 0.64 6.18 -28.19
N GLN A 196 1.19 6.60 -27.05
CA GLN A 196 2.51 7.22 -26.93
C GLN A 196 3.25 6.56 -25.77
N VAL A 197 4.57 6.43 -25.93
CA VAL A 197 5.38 5.87 -24.85
C VAL A 197 5.51 6.87 -23.73
N THR A 198 5.14 6.45 -22.52
CA THR A 198 5.27 7.24 -21.30
C THR A 198 5.73 6.35 -20.17
N ALA A 199 6.57 6.86 -19.29
CA ALA A 199 7.00 6.18 -18.07
C ALA A 199 6.55 7.02 -16.87
N THR A 200 5.87 6.39 -15.92
CA THR A 200 5.33 7.07 -14.74
C THR A 200 5.68 6.28 -13.48
N THR A 201 6.21 6.97 -12.47
CA THR A 201 6.39 6.38 -11.14
C THR A 201 5.05 6.27 -10.41
N LEU A 202 4.82 5.13 -9.79
CA LEU A 202 3.63 4.85 -9.02
C LEU A 202 3.92 4.83 -7.50
N HIS A 203 2.94 5.26 -6.73
CA HIS A 203 2.79 5.04 -5.31
C HIS A 203 1.56 4.14 -5.10
N ARG A 204 1.77 2.91 -4.62
CA ARG A 204 0.70 1.92 -4.41
C ARG A 204 -0.11 1.59 -5.67
N GLY A 205 0.55 1.50 -6.83
CA GLY A 205 -0.12 1.25 -8.10
C GLY A 205 -0.97 2.43 -8.60
N ASN A 206 -0.76 3.65 -8.08
CA ASN A 206 -1.42 4.88 -8.54
C ASN A 206 -0.49 6.10 -8.31
N ARG A 207 -1.00 7.32 -8.33
CA ARG A 207 -0.32 8.56 -7.93
C ARG A 207 -0.96 9.12 -6.67
N VAL A 208 -0.16 9.84 -5.88
CA VAL A 208 -0.67 10.62 -4.75
C VAL A 208 -1.42 11.84 -5.31
N VAL A 209 -2.67 12.03 -4.91
CA VAL A 209 -3.45 13.22 -5.27
C VAL A 209 -3.03 14.37 -4.35
N PRO A 210 -2.43 15.45 -4.87
CA PRO A 210 -2.06 16.59 -4.04
C PRO A 210 -3.32 17.38 -3.65
N TYR A 211 -3.34 17.92 -2.43
CA TYR A 211 -4.50 18.64 -1.91
C TYR A 211 -4.76 19.93 -2.68
N GLU A 212 -3.71 20.66 -3.02
CA GLU A 212 -3.70 21.90 -3.80
C GLU A 212 -4.18 21.73 -5.24
N LYS A 213 -4.33 20.49 -5.72
CA LYS A 213 -4.90 20.19 -7.04
C LYS A 213 -6.42 20.06 -7.01
N LEU A 214 -7.05 20.05 -5.84
CA LEU A 214 -8.50 20.10 -5.75
C LEU A 214 -9.04 21.49 -6.10
N SER A 215 -10.15 21.49 -6.83
CA SER A 215 -10.89 22.67 -7.24
C SER A 215 -12.32 22.30 -7.59
N GLY A 216 -13.20 23.28 -7.76
CA GLY A 216 -14.57 23.06 -8.22
C GLY A 216 -14.67 22.28 -9.53
N ASN A 217 -13.76 22.52 -10.48
CA ASN A 217 -13.67 21.72 -11.72
C ASN A 217 -13.35 20.24 -11.45
N VAL A 218 -12.48 19.96 -10.47
CA VAL A 218 -12.19 18.57 -10.06
C VAL A 218 -13.39 17.94 -9.37
N LEU A 219 -14.12 18.69 -8.54
CA LEU A 219 -15.35 18.20 -7.92
C LEU A 219 -16.42 17.90 -8.96
N GLN A 220 -16.59 18.75 -9.97
CA GLN A 220 -17.52 18.51 -11.08
C GLN A 220 -17.12 17.27 -11.90
N ASP A 221 -15.82 17.08 -12.19
CA ASP A 221 -15.29 15.87 -12.82
C ASP A 221 -15.58 14.62 -11.98
N MET A 222 -15.42 14.70 -10.65
CA MET A 222 -15.75 13.62 -9.72
C MET A 222 -17.24 13.29 -9.76
N THR A 223 -18.12 14.29 -9.63
CA THR A 223 -19.59 14.14 -9.69
C THR A 223 -20.01 13.46 -10.99
N LEU A 224 -19.52 13.97 -12.12
CA LEU A 224 -19.84 13.43 -13.44
C LEU A 224 -19.38 11.97 -13.58
N CYS A 225 -18.12 11.67 -13.25
CA CYS A 225 -17.57 10.32 -13.42
C CYS A 225 -18.25 9.31 -12.50
N MET A 226 -18.52 9.67 -11.23
CA MET A 226 -19.22 8.80 -10.28
C MET A 226 -20.67 8.57 -10.67
N GLY A 227 -21.38 9.63 -11.08
CA GLY A 227 -22.76 9.53 -11.55
C GLY A 227 -22.89 8.67 -12.80
N GLN A 228 -21.98 8.85 -13.77
CA GLN A 228 -21.91 7.97 -14.93
C GLN A 228 -21.59 6.51 -14.57
N TRP A 229 -20.72 6.28 -13.57
CA TRP A 229 -20.46 4.93 -13.08
C TRP A 229 -21.72 4.30 -12.48
N MET A 230 -22.46 5.04 -11.63
CA MET A 230 -23.71 4.58 -11.02
C MET A 230 -24.72 4.17 -12.10
N LEU A 231 -24.90 5.00 -13.14
CA LEU A 231 -25.80 4.67 -14.26
C LEU A 231 -25.37 3.41 -15.01
N ARG A 232 -24.07 3.23 -15.27
CA ARG A 232 -23.54 2.02 -15.94
C ARG A 232 -23.72 0.73 -15.14
N GLN A 233 -23.87 0.83 -13.82
CA GLN A 233 -24.07 -0.35 -12.98
C GLN A 233 -25.51 -0.87 -13.00
N VAL A 234 -26.47 -0.07 -13.49
CA VAL A 234 -27.86 -0.52 -13.72
C VAL A 234 -27.90 -1.41 -14.95
N GLN A 235 -28.23 -2.68 -14.77
CA GLN A 235 -28.37 -3.67 -15.82
C GLN A 235 -29.66 -3.47 -16.62
N LEU A 236 -29.79 -4.15 -17.76
CA LEU A 236 -30.95 -4.05 -18.65
C LEU A 236 -32.30 -4.39 -17.99
N ASP A 237 -32.29 -5.21 -16.93
CA ASP A 237 -33.48 -5.56 -16.16
C ASP A 237 -33.77 -4.59 -15.00
N GLY A 238 -32.96 -3.53 -14.85
CA GLY A 238 -33.02 -2.56 -13.74
C GLY A 238 -32.16 -2.95 -12.53
N ARG A 239 -31.54 -4.13 -12.50
CA ARG A 239 -30.72 -4.57 -11.37
C ARG A 239 -29.46 -3.72 -11.22
N MET A 240 -29.18 -3.26 -10.01
CA MET A 240 -27.92 -2.57 -9.69
C MET A 240 -26.86 -3.58 -9.23
N VAL A 241 -25.65 -3.48 -9.81
CA VAL A 241 -24.48 -4.24 -9.37
C VAL A 241 -24.06 -3.76 -7.97
N TYR A 242 -24.17 -4.63 -6.96
CA TYR A 242 -23.82 -4.27 -5.59
C TYR A 242 -22.30 -4.15 -5.39
N LYS A 243 -21.56 -5.17 -5.81
CA LYS A 243 -20.12 -5.27 -5.55
C LYS A 243 -19.40 -5.85 -6.77
N TYR A 244 -18.34 -5.17 -7.18
CA TYR A 244 -17.51 -5.51 -8.32
C TYR A 244 -16.07 -5.74 -7.91
N PHE A 245 -15.40 -6.70 -8.55
CA PHE A 245 -13.99 -7.03 -8.36
C PHE A 245 -13.18 -6.61 -9.60
N PRO A 246 -12.58 -5.40 -9.63
CA PRO A 246 -11.80 -4.93 -10.77
C PRO A 246 -10.69 -5.90 -11.18
N SER A 247 -10.00 -6.50 -10.20
CA SER A 247 -8.95 -7.50 -10.42
C SER A 247 -9.38 -8.74 -11.20
N ARG A 248 -10.68 -9.10 -11.14
CA ARG A 248 -11.21 -10.30 -11.81
C ARG A 248 -12.10 -9.96 -13.00
N GLY A 249 -12.57 -8.72 -13.09
CA GLY A 249 -13.56 -8.32 -14.10
C GLY A 249 -14.94 -8.96 -13.86
N GLU A 250 -15.29 -9.17 -12.59
CA GLU A 250 -16.48 -9.95 -12.18
C GLU A 250 -17.30 -9.22 -11.10
N GLU A 251 -18.62 -9.43 -11.15
CA GLU A 251 -19.53 -9.08 -10.07
C GLU A 251 -19.51 -10.13 -8.95
N SER A 252 -19.84 -9.72 -7.73
CA SER A 252 -20.02 -10.62 -6.59
C SER A 252 -21.42 -11.23 -6.54
N ASN A 253 -21.52 -12.48 -6.10
CA ASN A 253 -22.80 -13.17 -5.87
C ASN A 253 -23.49 -12.79 -4.54
N VAL A 254 -22.94 -11.85 -3.77
CA VAL A 254 -23.57 -11.39 -2.51
C VAL A 254 -24.40 -10.15 -2.79
N ASN A 255 -25.34 -9.82 -1.91
CA ASN A 255 -26.14 -8.60 -2.01
C ASN A 255 -26.34 -7.94 -0.64
N ASN A 256 -26.74 -6.66 -0.62
CA ASN A 256 -27.16 -5.94 0.59
C ASN A 256 -28.27 -4.93 0.25
N LEU A 257 -29.47 -5.15 0.78
CA LEU A 257 -30.65 -4.34 0.43
C LEU A 257 -30.60 -2.88 0.89
N ILE A 258 -29.95 -2.58 2.02
CA ILE A 258 -29.77 -1.18 2.47
C ILE A 258 -29.03 -0.41 1.38
N ARG A 259 -27.93 -1.00 0.89
CA ARG A 259 -27.10 -0.41 -0.15
C ARG A 259 -27.80 -0.36 -1.52
N GLN A 260 -28.69 -1.31 -1.80
CA GLN A 260 -29.50 -1.31 -3.03
C GLN A 260 -30.48 -0.14 -3.03
N PHE A 261 -31.24 0.07 -1.96
CA PHE A 261 -32.17 1.19 -1.88
C PHE A 261 -31.46 2.55 -1.71
N MET A 262 -30.30 2.60 -1.04
CA MET A 262 -29.44 3.79 -1.09
C MET A 262 -28.97 4.13 -2.51
N ALA A 263 -28.61 3.11 -3.30
CA ALA A 263 -28.23 3.32 -4.68
C ALA A 263 -29.41 3.84 -5.52
N THR A 264 -30.62 3.33 -5.28
CA THR A 264 -31.86 3.86 -5.89
C THR A 264 -32.06 5.34 -5.54
N LEU A 265 -31.96 5.70 -4.26
CA LEU A 265 -32.08 7.08 -3.80
C LEU A 265 -31.04 8.00 -4.47
N CYS A 266 -29.81 7.53 -4.57
CA CYS A 266 -28.73 8.25 -5.24
C CYS A 266 -28.97 8.45 -6.74
N LEU A 267 -29.51 7.43 -7.42
CA LEU A 267 -29.89 7.54 -8.84
C LEU A 267 -31.00 8.57 -9.04
N ILE A 268 -32.01 8.59 -8.15
CA ILE A 268 -33.09 9.58 -8.17
C ILE A 268 -32.51 10.99 -8.01
N ARG A 269 -31.69 11.24 -6.98
CA ARG A 269 -31.09 12.56 -6.76
C ARG A 269 -30.15 12.99 -7.89
N TYR A 270 -29.38 12.06 -8.45
CA TYR A 270 -28.52 12.36 -9.60
C TYR A 270 -29.34 12.65 -10.87
N ALA A 271 -30.42 11.91 -11.12
CA ALA A 271 -31.33 12.18 -12.22
C ALA A 271 -31.94 13.59 -12.11
N LYS A 272 -32.38 13.97 -10.91
CA LYS A 272 -32.88 15.33 -10.62
C LYS A 272 -31.81 16.41 -10.87
N SER A 273 -30.60 16.24 -10.33
CA SER A 273 -29.51 17.21 -10.53
C SER A 273 -29.21 17.42 -12.01
N THR A 274 -29.12 16.34 -12.79
CA THR A 274 -28.79 16.43 -14.21
C THR A 274 -29.95 16.87 -15.12
N GLY A 275 -31.21 16.73 -14.66
CA GLY A 275 -32.41 17.03 -15.45
C GLY A 275 -32.59 16.17 -16.71
N LYS A 276 -31.86 15.05 -16.85
CA LYS A 276 -31.85 14.25 -18.09
C LYS A 276 -32.90 13.13 -18.06
N PRO A 277 -33.81 13.03 -19.07
CA PRO A 277 -34.84 11.99 -19.11
C PRO A 277 -34.31 10.55 -19.08
N GLU A 278 -33.16 10.30 -19.69
CA GLU A 278 -32.51 8.99 -19.70
C GLU A 278 -32.03 8.56 -18.31
N HIS A 279 -31.58 9.51 -17.48
CA HIS A 279 -31.17 9.22 -16.10
C HIS A 279 -32.39 8.92 -15.23
N GLN A 280 -33.48 9.68 -15.41
CA GLN A 280 -34.75 9.42 -14.72
C GLN A 280 -35.29 8.04 -15.07
N THR A 281 -35.24 7.66 -16.36
CA THR A 281 -35.69 6.35 -16.83
C THR A 281 -34.93 5.21 -16.14
N LEU A 282 -33.60 5.32 -16.03
CA LEU A 282 -32.76 4.34 -15.35
C LEU A 282 -33.04 4.28 -13.84
N ALA A 283 -33.24 5.43 -13.19
CA ALA A 283 -33.62 5.50 -11.77
C ALA A 283 -34.97 4.80 -11.53
N THR A 284 -35.98 5.07 -12.37
CA THR A 284 -37.29 4.40 -12.33
C THR A 284 -37.17 2.89 -12.52
N GLN A 285 -36.39 2.44 -13.51
CA GLN A 285 -36.17 1.00 -13.77
C GLN A 285 -35.52 0.31 -12.56
N ASN A 286 -34.54 0.96 -11.93
CA ASN A 286 -33.89 0.42 -10.74
C ASN A 286 -34.84 0.34 -9.53
N LEU A 287 -35.63 1.39 -9.28
CA LEU A 287 -36.66 1.38 -8.24
C LEU A 287 -37.67 0.25 -8.47
N GLN A 288 -38.18 0.13 -9.69
CA GLN A 288 -39.13 -0.94 -10.07
C GLN A 288 -38.54 -2.33 -9.88
N TYR A 289 -37.27 -2.54 -10.25
CA TYR A 289 -36.58 -3.80 -10.03
C TYR A 289 -36.49 -4.14 -8.54
N ASN A 290 -36.04 -3.19 -7.71
CA ASN A 290 -35.85 -3.41 -6.29
C ASN A 290 -37.17 -3.70 -5.58
N LEU A 291 -38.24 -2.97 -5.89
CA LEU A 291 -39.58 -3.26 -5.38
C LEU A 291 -40.04 -4.64 -5.83
N LYS A 292 -39.99 -4.95 -7.13
CA LYS A 292 -40.41 -6.25 -7.65
C LYS A 292 -39.68 -7.42 -6.98
N GLN A 293 -38.38 -7.30 -6.75
CA GLN A 293 -37.58 -8.40 -6.21
C GLN A 293 -37.69 -8.55 -4.70
N PHE A 294 -37.67 -7.44 -3.95
CA PHE A 294 -37.43 -7.47 -2.51
C PHE A 294 -38.61 -7.00 -1.67
N TYR A 295 -39.60 -6.32 -2.26
CA TYR A 295 -40.78 -5.89 -1.53
C TYR A 295 -41.73 -7.05 -1.27
N ARG A 296 -42.22 -7.16 -0.04
CA ARG A 296 -43.20 -8.18 0.39
C ARG A 296 -44.23 -7.52 1.30
N GLU A 297 -45.42 -8.11 1.37
CA GLU A 297 -46.49 -7.67 2.26
C GLU A 297 -46.96 -8.80 3.16
N GLU A 298 -47.23 -8.50 4.43
CA GLU A 298 -47.80 -9.43 5.39
C GLU A 298 -48.62 -8.63 6.42
N ASN A 299 -49.86 -9.04 6.70
CA ASN A 299 -50.70 -8.45 7.75
C ASN A 299 -50.84 -6.92 7.70
N GLY A 300 -50.88 -6.34 6.49
CA GLY A 300 -50.99 -4.89 6.30
C GLY A 300 -49.69 -4.11 6.52
N LEU A 301 -48.56 -4.79 6.64
CA LEU A 301 -47.20 -4.25 6.70
C LEU A 301 -46.44 -4.52 5.39
N GLY A 302 -45.55 -3.60 5.03
CA GLY A 302 -44.68 -3.70 3.85
C GLY A 302 -43.22 -3.88 4.26
N PHE A 303 -42.53 -4.81 3.62
CA PHE A 303 -41.16 -5.19 3.98
C PHE A 303 -40.23 -5.14 2.80
N VAL A 304 -38.95 -4.94 3.11
CA VAL A 304 -37.83 -5.13 2.21
C VAL A 304 -37.06 -6.36 2.73
N GLU A 305 -37.26 -7.50 2.08
CA GLU A 305 -36.78 -8.81 2.56
C GLU A 305 -35.74 -9.43 1.63
N TYR A 306 -34.62 -9.88 2.22
CA TYR A 306 -33.62 -10.71 1.56
C TYR A 306 -32.93 -11.61 2.56
N ASP A 307 -32.75 -12.88 2.19
CA ASP A 307 -32.11 -13.90 3.04
C ASP A 307 -32.78 -14.01 4.42
N GLY A 308 -34.13 -14.00 4.43
CA GLY A 308 -34.96 -14.12 5.64
C GLY A 308 -34.85 -12.96 6.62
N LYS A 309 -34.27 -11.82 6.21
CA LYS A 309 -34.03 -10.65 7.07
C LYS A 309 -34.84 -9.46 6.60
N VAL A 310 -35.45 -8.77 7.56
CA VAL A 310 -36.16 -7.50 7.37
C VAL A 310 -35.56 -6.49 8.35
N LYS A 311 -34.90 -5.48 7.80
CA LYS A 311 -34.13 -4.48 8.54
C LYS A 311 -34.85 -3.14 8.49
N LEU A 312 -34.94 -2.46 9.62
CA LEU A 312 -35.52 -1.11 9.70
C LEU A 312 -34.92 -0.17 8.65
N GLY A 313 -33.58 -0.14 8.55
CA GLY A 313 -32.87 0.71 7.60
C GLY A 313 -33.26 0.48 6.14
N ALA A 314 -33.42 -0.79 5.74
CA ALA A 314 -33.80 -1.11 4.36
C ALA A 314 -35.23 -0.68 4.04
N VAL A 315 -36.15 -0.82 5.00
CA VAL A 315 -37.55 -0.36 4.88
C VAL A 315 -37.60 1.17 4.82
N ALA A 316 -36.90 1.86 5.72
CA ALA A 316 -36.81 3.31 5.76
C ALA A 316 -36.26 3.91 4.46
N LEU A 317 -35.20 3.33 3.91
CA LEU A 317 -34.59 3.81 2.68
C LEU A 317 -35.44 3.53 1.44
N ALA A 318 -36.20 2.44 1.43
CA ALA A 318 -37.18 2.19 0.37
C ALA A 318 -38.32 3.21 0.42
N ALA A 319 -38.83 3.52 1.61
CA ALA A 319 -39.84 4.56 1.80
C ALA A 319 -39.29 5.93 1.39
N LEU A 320 -38.07 6.28 1.80
CA LEU A 320 -37.41 7.53 1.39
C LEU A 320 -37.21 7.63 -0.12
N ALA A 321 -36.79 6.54 -0.78
CA ALA A 321 -36.66 6.50 -2.23
C ALA A 321 -38.01 6.72 -2.94
N LEU A 322 -39.10 6.14 -2.43
CA LEU A 322 -40.45 6.36 -2.96
C LEU A 322 -40.95 7.80 -2.74
N LEU A 323 -40.67 8.37 -1.56
CA LEU A 323 -41.00 9.76 -1.23
C LEU A 323 -40.30 10.71 -2.20
N GLU A 324 -38.97 10.58 -2.36
CA GLU A 324 -38.21 11.46 -3.24
C GLU A 324 -38.40 11.15 -4.73
N TYR A 325 -38.88 9.97 -5.10
CA TYR A 325 -39.23 9.66 -6.49
C TYR A 325 -40.42 10.51 -6.98
N SER A 326 -41.36 10.81 -6.09
CA SER A 326 -42.52 11.64 -6.40
C SER A 326 -42.14 13.12 -6.34
N ASP A 327 -42.08 13.82 -7.49
CA ASP A 327 -41.94 15.29 -7.51
C ASP A 327 -43.23 16.03 -7.07
N SER A 328 -44.27 15.28 -6.70
CA SER A 328 -45.56 15.81 -6.22
C SER A 328 -45.63 15.78 -4.69
N ALA A 329 -46.28 16.80 -4.10
CA ALA A 329 -46.63 16.88 -2.68
C ALA A 329 -47.45 15.67 -2.18
N THR A 330 -47.99 14.86 -3.10
CA THR A 330 -48.61 13.57 -2.82
C THR A 330 -47.85 12.48 -3.56
N ILE A 331 -47.62 11.34 -2.90
CA ILE A 331 -47.00 10.18 -3.53
C ILE A 331 -47.96 9.66 -4.60
N ALA A 332 -47.68 10.04 -5.84
CA ALA A 332 -48.54 9.72 -6.97
C ALA A 332 -48.57 8.21 -7.23
N THR A 333 -49.69 7.74 -7.78
CA THR A 333 -49.85 6.38 -8.25
C THR A 333 -48.70 6.00 -9.22
N PRO A 334 -48.19 4.76 -9.18
CA PRO A 334 -48.80 3.56 -8.59
C PRO A 334 -48.27 3.11 -7.22
N TYR A 335 -47.39 3.87 -6.55
CA TYR A 335 -46.67 3.35 -5.36
C TYR A 335 -47.27 3.73 -4.00
N THR A 336 -48.44 4.37 -3.98
CA THR A 336 -49.08 4.86 -2.74
C THR A 336 -49.28 3.74 -1.71
N GLU A 337 -49.86 2.60 -2.11
CA GLU A 337 -50.08 1.49 -1.17
C GLU A 337 -48.75 0.91 -0.66
N THR A 338 -47.77 0.70 -1.54
CA THR A 338 -46.43 0.24 -1.13
C THR A 338 -45.80 1.18 -0.11
N PHE A 339 -45.91 2.49 -0.33
CA PHE A 339 -45.39 3.49 0.60
C PHE A 339 -46.08 3.42 1.97
N ASP A 340 -47.41 3.41 1.99
CA ASP A 340 -48.19 3.36 3.24
C ASP A 340 -47.87 2.11 4.07
N ARG A 341 -47.67 0.97 3.39
CA ARG A 341 -47.28 -0.30 4.01
C ARG A 341 -45.86 -0.26 4.59
N LEU A 342 -44.91 0.39 3.91
CA LEU A 342 -43.56 0.61 4.46
C LEU A 342 -43.59 1.53 5.68
N CYS A 343 -44.38 2.61 5.64
CA CYS A 343 -44.60 3.50 6.79
C CYS A 343 -45.16 2.76 7.99
N ALA A 344 -46.18 1.91 7.79
CA ALA A 344 -46.78 1.10 8.84
C ALA A 344 -45.75 0.17 9.52
N THR A 345 -44.82 -0.40 8.76
CA THR A 345 -43.73 -1.22 9.30
C THR A 345 -42.77 -0.39 10.16
N ILE A 346 -42.39 0.81 9.72
CA ILE A 346 -41.50 1.70 10.48
C ILE A 346 -42.16 2.12 11.79
N ASP A 347 -43.46 2.44 11.75
CA ASP A 347 -44.26 2.75 12.94
C ASP A 347 -44.35 1.55 13.90
N THR A 348 -44.50 0.33 13.37
CA THR A 348 -44.54 -0.90 14.18
C THR A 348 -43.20 -1.18 14.88
N LEU A 349 -42.09 -0.74 14.30
CA LEU A 349 -40.74 -0.91 14.85
C LEU A 349 -40.34 0.23 15.79
N TRP A 350 -41.17 1.25 15.96
CA TRP A 350 -40.93 2.35 16.88
C TRP A 350 -41.61 2.11 18.24
N HIS A 351 -41.03 2.64 19.31
CA HIS A 351 -41.55 2.53 20.67
C HIS A 351 -41.83 3.92 21.25
N GLU A 352 -42.80 4.01 22.16
CA GLU A 352 -43.25 5.30 22.75
C GLU A 352 -42.14 6.08 23.47
N ASP A 353 -41.07 5.40 23.91
CA ASP A 353 -39.89 6.02 24.53
C ASP A 353 -38.96 6.71 23.51
N GLY A 354 -39.26 6.62 22.21
CA GLY A 354 -38.45 7.15 21.11
C GLY A 354 -37.45 6.17 20.51
N SER A 355 -37.32 4.96 21.08
CA SER A 355 -36.41 3.95 20.54
C SER A 355 -36.97 3.24 19.32
N PHE A 356 -36.10 2.58 18.56
CA PHE A 356 -36.49 1.73 17.45
C PHE A 356 -35.94 0.32 17.62
N GLN A 357 -36.74 -0.65 17.22
CA GLN A 357 -36.31 -2.01 16.96
C GLN A 357 -35.65 -2.08 15.57
N SER A 358 -34.37 -2.44 15.53
CA SER A 358 -33.58 -2.42 14.30
C SER A 358 -33.92 -3.56 13.31
N PHE A 359 -34.57 -4.63 13.76
CA PHE A 359 -35.02 -5.74 12.90
C PHE A 359 -36.46 -6.13 13.17
N TYR A 360 -37.24 -6.27 12.10
CA TYR A 360 -38.51 -7.00 12.16
C TYR A 360 -38.27 -8.51 12.09
N LYS A 361 -37.34 -8.95 11.22
CA LYS A 361 -36.91 -10.34 11.09
C LYS A 361 -35.37 -10.42 11.06
N PRO A 362 -34.73 -11.20 11.96
CA PRO A 362 -35.33 -11.83 13.14
C PRO A 362 -35.64 -10.79 14.23
N SER A 363 -36.75 -10.96 14.95
CA SER A 363 -37.29 -9.94 15.88
C SER A 363 -36.51 -9.80 17.19
N ASP A 364 -35.69 -10.80 17.54
CA ASP A 364 -34.83 -10.81 18.73
C ASP A 364 -33.53 -10.01 18.56
N ARG A 365 -33.22 -9.58 17.34
CA ARG A 365 -31.97 -8.87 17.03
C ARG A 365 -32.17 -7.36 17.09
N ASN A 366 -31.38 -6.67 17.93
CA ASN A 366 -31.47 -5.21 18.06
C ASN A 366 -30.12 -4.44 18.07
N ASP A 367 -29.11 -4.95 17.36
CA ASP A 367 -27.70 -4.52 17.46
C ASP A 367 -27.29 -3.33 16.56
N ASN A 368 -28.11 -2.91 15.58
CA ASN A 368 -27.71 -1.91 14.56
C ASN A 368 -28.16 -0.47 14.89
N GLN A 369 -28.08 -0.09 16.16
CA GLN A 369 -28.55 1.20 16.71
C GLN A 369 -27.81 2.44 16.15
N ASN A 370 -26.55 2.29 15.71
CA ASN A 370 -25.78 3.39 15.11
C ASN A 370 -26.19 3.74 13.67
N PHE A 371 -27.02 2.92 13.00
CA PHE A 371 -27.31 3.09 11.57
C PHE A 371 -28.82 3.24 11.33
N TYR A 372 -29.58 2.20 11.64
CA TYR A 372 -30.96 2.08 11.15
C TYR A 372 -31.92 3.10 11.76
N PRO A 373 -31.82 3.46 13.06
CA PRO A 373 -32.64 4.53 13.61
C PRO A 373 -32.40 5.88 12.94
N GLY A 374 -31.14 6.20 12.61
CA GLY A 374 -30.80 7.43 11.89
C GLY A 374 -31.37 7.44 10.46
N GLU A 375 -31.33 6.29 9.76
CA GLU A 375 -31.95 6.14 8.44
C GLU A 375 -33.48 6.30 8.51
N ALA A 376 -34.12 5.74 9.55
CA ALA A 376 -35.57 5.90 9.80
C ALA A 376 -35.95 7.34 10.16
N LEU A 377 -35.16 8.00 11.01
CA LEU A 377 -35.34 9.40 11.37
C LEU A 377 -35.15 10.33 10.17
N LEU A 378 -34.18 10.05 9.29
CA LEU A 378 -34.01 10.81 8.06
C LEU A 378 -35.25 10.67 7.16
N PHE A 379 -35.79 9.46 7.03
CA PHE A 379 -37.05 9.27 6.32
C PHE A 379 -38.21 10.05 6.95
N TRP A 380 -38.43 9.94 8.27
CA TRP A 380 -39.50 10.65 8.96
C TRP A 380 -39.36 12.17 8.90
N ALA A 381 -38.14 12.71 9.05
CA ALA A 381 -37.88 14.13 8.90
C ALA A 381 -38.22 14.60 7.48
N SER A 382 -37.81 13.85 6.45
CA SER A 382 -38.20 14.12 5.06
C SER A 382 -39.72 14.05 4.88
N LEU A 383 -40.41 13.05 5.44
CA LEU A 383 -41.86 12.93 5.36
C LEU A 383 -42.57 14.10 6.04
N TYR A 384 -42.06 14.56 7.18
CA TYR A 384 -42.58 15.74 7.88
C TYR A 384 -42.43 17.02 7.05
N CYS A 385 -41.31 17.21 6.34
CA CYS A 385 -41.17 18.33 5.40
C CYS A 385 -42.26 18.38 4.31
N HIS A 386 -42.85 17.22 3.96
CA HIS A 386 -43.91 17.15 2.94
C HIS A 386 -45.32 17.24 3.53
N THR A 387 -45.53 16.66 4.71
CA THR A 387 -46.88 16.46 5.29
C THR A 387 -47.22 17.47 6.37
N HIS A 388 -46.21 17.98 7.07
CA HIS A 388 -46.33 18.78 8.29
C HIS A 388 -47.26 18.12 9.34
N ASP A 389 -47.29 16.78 9.40
CA ASP A 389 -48.05 16.05 10.40
C ASP A 389 -47.45 16.26 11.81
N ALA A 390 -48.22 16.91 12.68
CA ALA A 390 -47.82 17.19 14.06
C ALA A 390 -47.55 15.89 14.87
N THR A 391 -48.27 14.81 14.58
CA THR A 391 -48.07 13.53 15.28
C THR A 391 -46.72 12.92 14.92
N LEU A 392 -46.33 13.00 13.64
CA LEU A 392 -45.02 12.57 13.18
C LEU A 392 -43.91 13.42 13.78
N LEU A 393 -44.12 14.73 13.90
CA LEU A 393 -43.16 15.63 14.53
C LEU A 393 -42.90 15.25 16.00
N GLU A 394 -43.95 14.94 16.77
CA GLU A 394 -43.80 14.48 18.16
C GLU A 394 -42.99 13.18 18.26
N LYS A 395 -43.22 12.23 17.34
CA LYS A 395 -42.39 11.01 17.24
C LYS A 395 -40.92 11.35 16.95
N CYS A 396 -40.65 12.29 16.05
CA CYS A 396 -39.30 12.76 15.76
C CYS A 396 -38.62 13.37 17.00
N TYR A 397 -39.32 14.17 17.81
CA TYR A 397 -38.79 14.72 19.06
C TYR A 397 -38.52 13.63 20.11
N ALA A 398 -39.43 12.69 20.29
CA ALA A 398 -39.23 11.56 21.22
C ALA A 398 -37.97 10.77 20.85
N SER A 399 -37.84 10.41 19.58
CA SER A 399 -36.66 9.72 19.05
C SER A 399 -35.40 10.56 19.15
N PHE A 400 -35.45 11.88 18.90
CA PHE A 400 -34.30 12.76 19.10
C PHE A 400 -33.79 12.73 20.54
N ARG A 401 -34.68 12.84 21.54
CA ARG A 401 -34.30 12.80 22.96
C ARG A 401 -33.65 11.46 23.31
N TYR A 402 -34.29 10.35 22.92
CA TYR A 402 -33.77 9.00 23.16
C TYR A 402 -32.37 8.82 22.56
N TYR A 403 -32.21 9.11 21.27
CA TYR A 403 -30.96 8.84 20.57
C TYR A 403 -29.85 9.82 20.88
N LYS A 404 -30.17 11.04 21.31
CA LYS A 404 -29.20 11.96 21.91
C LYS A 404 -28.57 11.31 23.15
N ASP A 405 -29.39 10.88 24.10
CA ASP A 405 -28.91 10.25 25.33
C ASP A 405 -28.16 8.94 25.06
N TRP A 406 -28.70 8.12 24.15
CA TRP A 406 -28.08 6.87 23.73
C TRP A 406 -26.70 7.10 23.11
N HIS A 407 -26.55 8.07 22.20
CA HIS A 407 -25.28 8.35 21.53
C HIS A 407 -24.23 8.86 22.52
N LEU A 408 -24.61 9.72 23.45
CA LEU A 408 -23.69 10.22 24.48
C LEU A 408 -23.12 9.10 25.35
N GLN A 409 -23.90 8.03 25.55
CA GLN A 409 -23.47 6.82 26.28
C GLN A 409 -22.75 5.80 25.39
N ASN A 410 -22.97 5.82 24.07
CA ASN A 410 -22.52 4.79 23.13
C ASN A 410 -21.82 5.41 21.90
N ARG A 411 -20.94 6.39 22.13
CA ARG A 411 -20.36 7.20 21.04
C ARG A 411 -19.71 6.37 19.94
N ASN A 412 -20.21 6.55 18.73
CA ASN A 412 -19.71 5.93 17.51
C ASN A 412 -19.88 6.90 16.33
N PRO A 413 -18.87 7.08 15.47
CA PRO A 413 -18.96 8.01 14.36
C PRO A 413 -20.03 7.63 13.33
N ALA A 414 -20.37 6.34 13.18
CA ALA A 414 -21.40 5.88 12.26
C ALA A 414 -22.81 6.44 12.53
N PHE A 415 -23.08 6.84 13.78
CA PHE A 415 -24.34 7.48 14.20
C PHE A 415 -24.53 8.86 13.56
N ILE A 416 -23.46 9.64 13.52
CA ILE A 416 -23.46 11.08 13.28
C ILE A 416 -24.09 11.49 11.95
N PRO A 417 -23.71 10.92 10.79
CA PRO A 417 -24.14 11.47 9.52
C PRO A 417 -25.63 11.30 9.24
N TRP A 418 -26.26 10.21 9.69
CA TRP A 418 -27.68 9.99 9.50
C TRP A 418 -28.51 10.92 10.37
N HIS A 419 -28.15 11.01 11.65
CA HIS A 419 -28.81 11.88 12.61
C HIS A 419 -28.60 13.37 12.26
N THR A 420 -27.41 13.75 11.80
CA THR A 420 -27.13 15.12 11.33
C THR A 420 -28.08 15.52 10.19
N GLN A 421 -28.25 14.66 9.19
CA GLN A 421 -29.15 14.93 8.06
C GLN A 421 -30.60 15.06 8.51
N ALA A 422 -31.07 14.14 9.36
CA ALA A 422 -32.44 14.17 9.88
C ALA A 422 -32.70 15.45 10.70
N TYR A 423 -31.80 15.79 11.61
CA TYR A 423 -31.93 16.94 12.49
C TYR A 423 -31.78 18.26 11.74
N ALA A 424 -31.00 18.30 10.66
CA ALA A 424 -30.90 19.48 9.81
C ALA A 424 -32.23 19.79 9.12
N LEU A 425 -32.96 18.78 8.66
CA LEU A 425 -34.32 18.96 8.12
C LEU A 425 -35.28 19.47 9.20
N LEU A 426 -35.31 18.81 10.36
CA LEU A 426 -36.18 19.22 11.48
C LEU A 426 -35.86 20.64 11.96
N TYR A 427 -34.59 21.03 12.05
CA TYR A 427 -34.20 22.39 12.41
C TYR A 427 -34.68 23.41 11.37
N ARG A 428 -34.54 23.12 10.07
CA ARG A 428 -34.99 24.03 9.01
C ARG A 428 -36.50 24.26 9.05
N GLU A 429 -37.29 23.23 9.39
CA GLU A 429 -38.75 23.32 9.49
C GLU A 429 -39.25 23.96 10.80
N THR A 430 -38.59 23.67 11.93
CA THR A 430 -39.10 24.06 13.26
C THR A 430 -38.41 25.27 13.87
N GLY A 431 -37.16 25.54 13.48
CA GLY A 431 -36.29 26.51 14.14
C GLY A 431 -35.83 26.12 15.55
N ASP A 432 -36.11 24.90 16.03
CA ASP A 432 -35.73 24.49 17.38
C ASP A 432 -34.22 24.21 17.47
N ARG A 433 -33.53 25.05 18.23
CA ARG A 433 -32.08 25.00 18.40
C ARG A 433 -31.57 23.72 19.05
N GLN A 434 -32.40 22.93 19.74
CA GLN A 434 -31.96 21.65 20.30
C GLN A 434 -31.38 20.71 19.24
N PHE A 435 -31.96 20.71 18.03
CA PHE A 435 -31.44 19.97 16.89
C PHE A 435 -30.09 20.54 16.42
N LEU A 436 -30.03 21.87 16.23
CA LEU A 436 -28.83 22.57 15.77
C LEU A 436 -27.64 22.35 16.71
N ASP A 437 -27.84 22.56 18.01
CA ASP A 437 -26.79 22.46 19.01
C ASP A 437 -26.22 21.03 19.05
N PHE A 438 -27.06 20.01 18.91
CA PHE A 438 -26.60 18.63 18.89
C PHE A 438 -25.95 18.23 17.55
N ILE A 439 -26.39 18.78 16.42
CA ILE A 439 -25.69 18.65 15.13
C ILE A 439 -24.24 19.12 15.28
N PHE A 440 -24.04 20.31 15.85
CA PHE A 440 -22.70 20.84 16.08
C PHE A 440 -21.89 19.98 17.05
N GLU A 441 -22.46 19.58 18.19
CA GLU A 441 -21.77 18.72 19.15
C GLU A 441 -21.27 17.41 18.52
N MET A 442 -22.12 16.73 17.74
CA MET A 442 -21.75 15.48 17.08
C MET A 442 -20.66 15.68 16.03
N ASN A 443 -20.80 16.68 15.16
CA ASN A 443 -19.84 16.89 14.07
C ASN A 443 -18.51 17.43 14.59
N ASP A 444 -18.51 18.29 15.62
CA ASP A 444 -17.29 18.73 16.33
C ASP A 444 -16.52 17.52 16.89
N TRP A 445 -17.23 16.53 17.47
CA TRP A 445 -16.60 15.31 17.99
C TRP A 445 -16.06 14.38 16.89
N LEU A 446 -16.60 14.45 15.67
CA LEU A 446 -16.15 13.64 14.53
C LEU A 446 -14.82 14.15 13.95
N LEU A 447 -14.58 15.46 13.94
CA LEU A 447 -13.43 16.08 13.26
C LEU A 447 -12.06 15.50 13.64
N PRO A 448 -11.75 15.25 14.94
CA PRO A 448 -10.47 14.68 15.36
C PRO A 448 -10.13 13.32 14.71
N MET A 449 -11.13 12.59 14.22
CA MET A 449 -10.92 11.28 13.59
C MET A 449 -10.42 11.39 12.15
N GLN A 450 -10.38 12.59 11.56
CA GLN A 450 -9.87 12.78 10.22
C GLN A 450 -8.34 12.80 10.20
N GLN A 451 -7.75 11.89 9.42
CA GLN A 451 -6.32 11.77 9.31
C GLN A 451 -5.73 12.84 8.39
N TRP A 452 -4.74 13.60 8.86
CA TRP A 452 -4.05 14.61 8.05
C TRP A 452 -2.53 14.63 8.31
N GLU A 453 -2.10 15.15 9.45
CA GLU A 453 -0.68 15.25 9.82
C GLU A 453 -0.15 13.96 10.48
N GLY A 454 1.16 13.73 10.39
CA GLY A 454 1.82 12.58 11.01
C GLY A 454 1.51 11.23 10.35
N MET A 455 0.86 11.24 9.19
CA MET A 455 0.52 10.01 8.47
C MET A 455 1.76 9.43 7.78
N GLN A 456 1.94 8.12 7.91
CA GLN A 456 3.06 7.41 7.29
C GLN A 456 3.05 7.49 5.75
N TYR A 457 1.86 7.50 5.15
CA TYR A 457 1.70 7.56 3.69
C TYR A 457 0.77 8.71 3.30
N ALA A 458 1.18 9.51 2.32
CA ALA A 458 0.41 10.66 1.87
C ALA A 458 -0.92 10.27 1.21
N ASP A 459 -1.01 9.07 0.63
CA ASP A 459 -2.24 8.58 0.00
C ASP A 459 -3.38 8.31 1.00
N VAL A 460 -3.09 8.15 2.30
CA VAL A 460 -4.15 7.97 3.31
C VAL A 460 -4.73 9.29 3.85
N GLN A 461 -4.15 10.43 3.53
CA GLN A 461 -4.59 11.73 4.04
C GLN A 461 -6.02 12.08 3.60
N GLY A 462 -6.79 12.60 4.54
CA GLY A 462 -8.15 13.09 4.37
C GLY A 462 -9.25 12.09 4.76
N ARG A 463 -8.93 10.80 4.91
CA ARG A 463 -9.91 9.79 5.34
C ARG A 463 -10.27 9.97 6.81
N PHE A 464 -11.51 9.62 7.16
CA PHE A 464 -11.92 9.48 8.55
C PHE A 464 -11.58 8.09 9.05
N TYR A 465 -10.67 8.01 10.01
CA TYR A 465 -10.24 6.77 10.65
C TYR A 465 -9.44 7.05 11.92
N ASP A 466 -9.90 6.48 13.02
CA ASP A 466 -9.20 6.45 14.29
C ASP A 466 -8.65 5.03 14.52
N PRO A 467 -7.32 4.81 14.42
CA PRO A 467 -6.72 3.50 14.61
C PRO A 467 -6.74 2.99 16.05
N ASP A 468 -6.92 3.90 17.03
CA ASP A 468 -6.89 3.56 18.46
C ASP A 468 -8.30 3.21 18.99
N LYS A 469 -9.32 3.32 18.13
CA LYS A 469 -10.72 3.02 18.47
C LYS A 469 -11.26 1.85 17.62
N PRO A 470 -12.13 1.01 18.19
CA PRO A 470 -12.65 -0.17 17.51
C PRO A 470 -13.81 0.13 16.54
N TYR A 471 -13.74 1.24 15.79
CA TYR A 471 -14.79 1.64 14.84
C TYR A 471 -14.74 0.92 13.49
N GLY A 472 -13.74 0.05 13.31
CA GLY A 472 -13.52 -0.71 12.07
C GLY A 472 -12.52 -0.05 11.13
N PRO A 473 -12.17 -0.72 10.02
CA PRO A 473 -11.15 -0.25 9.10
C PRO A 473 -11.61 0.98 8.29
N PRO A 474 -10.67 1.80 7.81
CA PRO A 474 -10.98 2.95 6.95
C PRO A 474 -11.63 2.48 5.65
N HIS A 475 -12.66 3.21 5.23
CA HIS A 475 -13.45 2.85 4.07
C HIS A 475 -14.00 4.07 3.31
N ALA A 476 -14.04 4.00 1.98
CA ALA A 476 -14.57 5.07 1.12
C ALA A 476 -16.01 5.47 1.52
N SER A 477 -16.89 4.48 1.70
CA SER A 477 -18.27 4.71 2.15
C SER A 477 -18.34 5.44 3.50
N SER A 478 -17.45 5.12 4.45
CA SER A 478 -17.41 5.80 5.76
C SER A 478 -17.02 7.26 5.60
N THR A 479 -15.98 7.55 4.83
CA THR A 479 -15.60 8.95 4.54
C THR A 479 -16.73 9.67 3.80
N GLY A 480 -17.34 9.04 2.79
CA GLY A 480 -18.44 9.61 2.02
C GLY A 480 -19.66 9.94 2.88
N VAL A 481 -20.10 9.03 3.75
CA VAL A 481 -21.29 9.27 4.57
C VAL A 481 -21.05 10.37 5.61
N TYR A 482 -19.84 10.45 6.18
CA TYR A 482 -19.47 11.56 7.06
C TYR A 482 -19.46 12.91 6.32
N LEU A 483 -19.01 12.94 5.07
CA LEU A 483 -19.10 14.13 4.24
C LEU A 483 -20.56 14.54 4.00
N GLU A 484 -21.48 13.60 3.78
CA GLU A 484 -22.91 13.95 3.62
C GLU A 484 -23.50 14.68 4.82
N GLY A 485 -23.12 14.29 6.04
CA GLY A 485 -23.53 14.96 7.27
C GLY A 485 -22.79 16.28 7.49
N LEU A 486 -21.47 16.31 7.27
CA LEU A 486 -20.66 17.52 7.41
C LEU A 486 -21.09 18.64 6.46
N VAL A 487 -21.59 18.32 5.27
CA VAL A 487 -22.12 19.34 4.35
C VAL A 487 -23.36 20.02 4.93
N ASP A 488 -24.27 19.28 5.57
CA ASP A 488 -25.42 19.88 6.26
C ASP A 488 -24.96 20.73 7.47
N ALA A 489 -24.02 20.22 8.27
CA ALA A 489 -23.46 20.96 9.40
C ALA A 489 -22.75 22.25 8.96
N TYR A 490 -22.01 22.21 7.85
CA TYR A 490 -21.39 23.38 7.23
C TYR A 490 -22.42 24.43 6.81
N GLN A 491 -23.45 24.02 6.07
CA GLN A 491 -24.50 24.95 5.63
C GLN A 491 -25.21 25.62 6.82
N LEU A 492 -25.45 24.85 7.90
CA LEU A 492 -26.03 25.40 9.13
C LEU A 492 -25.06 26.34 9.85
N ALA A 493 -23.77 26.03 9.94
CA ALA A 493 -22.77 26.93 10.52
C ALA A 493 -22.67 28.26 9.76
N VAL A 494 -22.72 28.23 8.43
CA VAL A 494 -22.78 29.45 7.60
C VAL A 494 -24.06 30.24 7.86
N LYS A 495 -25.21 29.56 7.88
CA LYS A 495 -26.52 30.19 8.12
C LYS A 495 -26.62 30.84 9.50
N GLU A 496 -26.04 30.21 10.52
CA GLU A 496 -26.03 30.70 11.90
C GLU A 496 -24.87 31.66 12.19
N GLU A 497 -24.13 32.08 11.16
CA GLU A 497 -23.02 33.01 11.27
C GLU A 497 -21.94 32.56 12.28
N ASP A 498 -21.64 31.25 12.30
CA ASP A 498 -20.53 30.65 13.06
C ASP A 498 -19.32 30.41 12.13
N PRO A 499 -18.45 31.42 11.92
CA PRO A 499 -17.33 31.30 10.98
C PRO A 499 -16.30 30.26 11.42
N THR A 500 -16.18 30.00 12.72
CA THR A 500 -15.21 29.04 13.27
C THR A 500 -15.58 27.64 12.85
N ARG A 501 -16.83 27.23 13.08
CA ARG A 501 -17.33 25.92 12.65
C ARG A 501 -17.44 25.82 11.14
N ALA A 502 -17.90 26.88 10.47
CA ALA A 502 -17.98 26.89 9.01
C ALA A 502 -16.60 26.61 8.39
N GLN A 503 -15.54 27.27 8.88
CA GLN A 503 -14.18 27.05 8.41
C GLN A 503 -13.67 25.62 8.72
N ALA A 504 -13.91 25.13 9.94
CA ALA A 504 -13.48 23.78 10.35
C ALA A 504 -14.15 22.69 9.51
N TYR A 505 -15.48 22.77 9.32
CA TYR A 505 -16.23 21.85 8.49
C TYR A 505 -15.85 21.95 7.02
N GLN A 506 -15.67 23.15 6.48
CA GLN A 506 -15.20 23.34 5.10
C GLN A 506 -13.84 22.67 4.87
N GLN A 507 -12.90 22.87 5.79
CA GLN A 507 -11.59 22.24 5.72
C GLN A 507 -11.69 20.71 5.76
N ALA A 508 -12.50 20.17 6.68
CA ALA A 508 -12.72 18.73 6.79
C ALA A 508 -13.35 18.14 5.51
N ILE A 509 -14.29 18.87 4.90
CA ILE A 509 -14.91 18.48 3.63
C ILE A 509 -13.86 18.39 2.51
N TRP A 510 -13.05 19.43 2.30
CA TRP A 510 -12.00 19.40 1.27
C TRP A 510 -10.98 18.27 1.47
N ARG A 511 -10.55 18.04 2.72
CA ARG A 511 -9.67 16.92 3.07
C ARG A 511 -10.31 15.58 2.74
N GLY A 512 -11.59 15.39 3.08
CA GLY A 512 -12.33 14.17 2.75
C GLY A 512 -12.48 13.98 1.24
N LEU A 513 -12.81 15.03 0.50
CA LEU A 513 -12.90 15.00 -0.97
C LEU A 513 -11.56 14.63 -1.63
N ARG A 514 -10.44 15.05 -1.04
CA ARG A 514 -9.10 14.63 -1.50
C ARG A 514 -8.92 13.13 -1.33
N SER A 515 -9.31 12.57 -0.19
CA SER A 515 -9.29 11.12 0.03
C SER A 515 -10.22 10.41 -0.94
N VAL A 516 -11.40 10.95 -1.24
CA VAL A 516 -12.32 10.37 -2.22
C VAL A 516 -11.69 10.36 -3.62
N ARG A 517 -11.09 11.47 -4.05
CA ARG A 517 -10.39 11.56 -5.34
C ARG A 517 -9.22 10.58 -5.44
N GLN A 518 -8.46 10.40 -4.36
CA GLN A 518 -7.36 9.44 -4.28
C GLN A 518 -7.80 7.98 -4.53
N LEU A 519 -9.05 7.64 -4.21
CA LEU A 519 -9.61 6.29 -4.37
C LEU A 519 -10.27 6.06 -5.73
N GLN A 520 -10.50 7.11 -6.52
CA GLN A 520 -11.25 7.02 -7.77
C GLN A 520 -10.47 6.31 -8.86
N PHE A 521 -11.14 5.46 -9.63
CA PHE A 521 -10.61 4.94 -10.88
C PHE A 521 -10.84 5.95 -12.00
N ARG A 522 -9.91 6.89 -12.21
CA ARG A 522 -10.14 8.03 -13.09
C ARG A 522 -9.49 7.93 -14.46
N ASP A 523 -8.25 7.48 -14.53
CA ASP A 523 -7.44 7.51 -15.74
C ASP A 523 -6.74 6.17 -16.03
N GLU A 524 -5.89 6.13 -17.06
CA GLU A 524 -5.20 4.91 -17.48
C GLU A 524 -4.24 4.37 -16.42
N LEU A 525 -3.66 5.24 -15.58
CA LEU A 525 -2.79 4.83 -14.49
C LEU A 525 -3.59 4.18 -13.36
N ASP A 526 -4.84 4.60 -13.15
CA ASP A 526 -5.74 3.90 -12.22
C ASP A 526 -6.18 2.52 -12.73
N LEU A 527 -6.27 2.39 -14.06
CA LEU A 527 -6.92 1.29 -14.75
C LEU A 527 -5.93 0.28 -15.36
N PHE A 528 -4.62 0.46 -15.16
CA PHE A 528 -3.58 -0.33 -15.85
C PHE A 528 -3.67 -1.86 -15.66
N TYR A 529 -4.35 -2.31 -14.59
CA TYR A 529 -4.57 -3.74 -14.30
C TYR A 529 -6.01 -4.20 -14.50
N VAL A 530 -6.87 -3.36 -15.07
CA VAL A 530 -8.31 -3.59 -15.21
C VAL A 530 -8.64 -3.95 -16.65
N SER A 531 -9.14 -5.18 -16.86
CA SER A 531 -9.49 -5.67 -18.20
C SER A 531 -10.84 -5.19 -18.74
N LYS A 532 -11.73 -4.75 -17.85
CA LYS A 532 -13.07 -4.21 -18.18
C LYS A 532 -13.18 -2.76 -17.71
N THR A 533 -12.37 -1.89 -18.29
CA THR A 533 -12.22 -0.49 -17.87
C THR A 533 -13.54 0.28 -17.83
N ALA A 534 -14.43 0.06 -18.81
CA ALA A 534 -15.75 0.71 -18.86
C ALA A 534 -16.63 0.42 -17.63
N SER A 535 -16.50 -0.77 -17.02
CA SER A 535 -17.25 -1.16 -15.82
C SER A 535 -16.69 -0.53 -14.53
N VAL A 536 -15.47 0.00 -14.57
CA VAL A 536 -14.70 0.43 -13.40
C VAL A 536 -14.47 1.95 -13.38
N HIS A 537 -14.28 2.57 -14.54
CA HIS A 537 -14.05 4.01 -14.68
C HIS A 537 -15.09 4.82 -13.93
N GLY A 538 -14.65 5.78 -13.11
CA GLY A 538 -15.48 6.61 -12.24
C GLY A 538 -15.83 6.00 -10.88
N GLY A 539 -15.69 4.68 -10.72
CA GLY A 539 -15.93 3.98 -9.46
C GLY A 539 -14.85 4.27 -8.40
N LEU A 540 -15.13 3.87 -7.15
CA LEU A 540 -14.28 4.14 -6.00
C LEU A 540 -13.78 2.84 -5.35
N ARG A 541 -12.46 2.74 -5.17
CA ARG A 541 -11.83 1.70 -4.35
C ARG A 541 -12.37 1.76 -2.92
N THR A 542 -12.42 0.61 -2.26
CA THR A 542 -12.83 0.48 -0.85
C THR A 542 -11.87 1.25 0.07
N THR A 543 -10.57 1.16 -0.19
CA THR A 543 -9.50 1.95 0.45
C THR A 543 -8.26 1.90 -0.44
N VAL A 544 -7.18 2.60 -0.08
CA VAL A 544 -5.97 2.70 -0.94
C VAL A 544 -5.37 1.33 -1.26
N TYR A 545 -5.56 0.34 -0.39
CA TYR A 545 -5.06 -1.03 -0.55
C TYR A 545 -6.14 -2.09 -0.84
N ASP A 546 -7.41 -1.70 -1.01
CA ASP A 546 -8.49 -2.61 -1.40
C ASP A 546 -9.25 -2.04 -2.59
N ASN A 547 -9.05 -2.66 -3.75
CA ASN A 547 -9.58 -2.16 -5.00
C ASN A 547 -11.03 -2.57 -5.28
N VAL A 548 -11.68 -3.33 -4.38
CA VAL A 548 -13.09 -3.70 -4.51
C VAL A 548 -13.93 -2.43 -4.60
N ILE A 549 -14.89 -2.44 -5.53
CA ILE A 549 -15.90 -1.38 -5.60
C ILE A 549 -17.19 -1.95 -5.05
N ARG A 550 -17.69 -1.37 -3.96
CA ARG A 550 -19.09 -1.54 -3.56
C ARG A 550 -19.86 -0.30 -3.97
N VAL A 551 -21.16 -0.47 -4.25
CA VAL A 551 -22.02 0.64 -4.65
C VAL A 551 -22.04 1.77 -3.61
N ASP A 552 -21.97 1.44 -2.32
CA ASP A 552 -21.91 2.42 -1.21
C ASP A 552 -20.58 3.18 -1.14
N ASN A 553 -19.51 2.68 -1.78
CA ASN A 553 -18.28 3.48 -1.92
C ASN A 553 -18.58 4.73 -2.73
N VAL A 554 -19.27 4.55 -3.87
CA VAL A 554 -19.53 5.60 -4.87
C VAL A 554 -20.73 6.44 -4.46
N GLN A 555 -21.82 5.79 -4.04
CA GLN A 555 -23.08 6.45 -3.73
C GLN A 555 -22.93 7.50 -2.63
N HIS A 556 -22.35 7.19 -1.46
CA HIS A 556 -22.23 8.17 -0.38
C HIS A 556 -21.39 9.39 -0.79
N CYS A 557 -20.27 9.14 -1.49
CA CYS A 557 -19.41 10.22 -1.98
C CYS A 557 -20.10 11.09 -3.03
N LEU A 558 -20.87 10.50 -3.94
CA LEU A 558 -21.65 11.23 -4.93
C LEU A 558 -22.75 12.07 -4.28
N MET A 559 -23.42 11.54 -3.25
CA MET A 559 -24.46 12.27 -2.52
C MET A 559 -23.90 13.50 -1.78
N ALA A 560 -22.72 13.40 -1.20
CA ALA A 560 -22.03 14.55 -0.62
C ALA A 560 -21.68 15.60 -1.70
N LEU A 561 -21.16 15.15 -2.84
CA LEU A 561 -20.84 16.04 -3.97
C LEU A 561 -22.08 16.75 -4.53
N LEU A 562 -23.22 16.06 -4.64
CA LEU A 562 -24.47 16.66 -5.11
C LEU A 562 -25.00 17.76 -4.16
N LYS A 563 -24.76 17.64 -2.85
CA LYS A 563 -25.09 18.72 -1.90
C LYS A 563 -24.15 19.92 -1.98
N LEU A 564 -22.91 19.70 -2.44
CA LEU A 564 -21.88 20.73 -2.58
C LEU A 564 -22.00 21.51 -3.90
N GLU A 565 -22.47 20.87 -4.97
CA GLU A 565 -22.62 21.46 -6.30
C GLU A 565 -23.33 22.84 -6.33
N PRO A 566 -24.42 23.08 -5.57
CA PRO A 566 -25.06 24.40 -5.54
C PRO A 566 -24.33 25.45 -4.68
N LEU A 567 -23.24 25.10 -3.97
CA LEU A 567 -22.52 26.00 -3.07
C LEU A 567 -21.35 26.70 -3.80
N PRO A 568 -21.38 28.03 -4.01
CA PRO A 568 -20.35 28.75 -4.75
C PRO A 568 -18.92 28.57 -4.19
N GLU A 569 -18.80 28.43 -2.87
CA GLU A 569 -17.52 28.25 -2.16
C GLU A 569 -16.83 26.91 -2.49
N PHE A 570 -17.54 25.98 -3.13
CA PHE A 570 -16.99 24.72 -3.64
C PHE A 570 -16.99 24.66 -5.16
N ALA A 571 -18.00 25.24 -5.82
CA ALA A 571 -18.14 25.21 -7.28
C ALA A 571 -17.09 26.07 -8.01
N GLU A 572 -16.70 27.21 -7.44
CA GLU A 572 -15.79 28.17 -8.10
C GLU A 572 -14.41 28.23 -7.44
N ALA A 573 -14.22 27.52 -6.33
CA ALA A 573 -13.02 27.63 -5.51
C ALA A 573 -11.90 26.68 -5.94
N ILE A 574 -10.66 27.13 -5.72
CA ILE A 574 -9.51 26.25 -5.50
C ILE A 574 -9.56 25.84 -4.03
N ALA A 575 -9.16 24.61 -3.70
CA ALA A 575 -9.12 24.18 -2.31
C ALA A 575 -8.35 25.21 -1.46
N PRO A 576 -8.95 25.69 -0.35
CA PRO A 576 -8.37 26.79 0.41
C PRO A 576 -6.98 26.38 0.90
N PRO A 577 -5.99 27.29 0.83
CA PRO A 577 -4.64 27.01 1.29
C PRO A 577 -4.70 26.52 2.73
N PHE A 578 -3.86 25.54 3.04
CA PHE A 578 -3.83 24.98 4.38
C PHE A 578 -3.44 26.08 5.38
N SER A 579 -4.40 26.47 6.22
CA SER A 579 -4.11 27.25 7.42
C SER A 579 -4.01 26.25 8.57
N PRO A 580 -2.84 26.09 9.22
CA PRO A 580 -2.77 25.41 10.50
C PRO A 580 -3.59 26.26 11.48
N ASN A 581 -4.78 25.79 11.87
CA ASN A 581 -5.58 26.50 12.85
C ASN A 581 -4.88 26.37 14.23
N PRO A 582 -4.38 27.45 14.83
CA PRO A 582 -3.70 27.38 16.13
C PRO A 582 -4.67 27.06 17.29
N ASP A 583 -5.98 27.28 17.11
CA ASP A 583 -7.00 27.12 18.16
C ASP A 583 -7.66 25.74 18.17
N HIS A 584 -7.41 24.94 17.13
CA HIS A 584 -7.68 23.50 17.13
C HIS A 584 -6.33 22.78 17.12
N PRO A 585 -5.81 22.32 18.27
CA PRO A 585 -4.60 21.51 18.25
C PRO A 585 -4.85 20.31 17.34
N PRO A 586 -3.88 19.91 16.48
CA PRO A 586 -3.98 18.63 15.80
C PRO A 586 -4.22 17.57 16.87
N ALA A 587 -5.23 16.72 16.68
CA ALA A 587 -5.61 15.66 17.62
C ALA A 587 -4.51 14.59 17.86
N ASN A 588 -3.27 14.85 17.43
CA ASN A 588 -2.12 13.96 17.58
C ASN A 588 -1.05 14.48 18.55
N ILE A 589 -1.35 15.43 19.43
CA ILE A 589 -0.50 15.65 20.61
C ILE A 589 -1.00 14.75 21.75
N ARG A 590 -0.39 13.57 21.82
CA ARG A 590 -0.45 12.64 22.94
C ARG A 590 -0.36 13.40 24.27
N LYS A 591 -1.46 13.45 25.04
CA LYS A 591 -1.38 13.63 26.48
C LYS A 591 -1.53 12.26 27.12
N GLY A 592 -0.46 11.80 27.77
CA GLY A 592 -0.52 10.62 28.63
C GLY A 592 -1.62 10.83 29.67
N VAL A 593 -2.63 9.98 29.62
CA VAL A 593 -3.57 9.81 30.73
C VAL A 593 -3.01 8.66 31.54
N GLU A 594 -2.51 8.98 32.73
CA GLU A 594 -2.20 8.00 33.77
C GLU A 594 -3.50 7.26 34.12
N ILE A 595 -3.50 5.95 33.91
CA ILE A 595 -4.47 5.04 34.51
C ILE A 595 -3.66 4.17 35.47
N GLU A 596 -3.77 4.47 36.77
CA GLU A 596 -3.33 3.57 37.83
C GLU A 596 -4.14 2.28 37.74
N GLY A 597 -3.45 1.14 37.63
CA GLY A 597 -4.10 -0.17 37.59
C GLY A 597 -3.22 -1.29 37.07
N ASP A 598 -2.33 -1.76 37.92
CA ASP A 598 -1.78 -3.12 38.01
C ASP A 598 -1.40 -3.83 36.69
N ARG A 599 -0.15 -3.61 36.25
CA ARG A 599 0.54 -4.48 35.31
C ARG A 599 1.91 -4.86 35.87
N THR A 600 2.11 -6.16 36.01
CA THR A 600 3.43 -6.78 36.17
C THR A 600 4.42 -6.22 35.14
N PRO A 601 5.67 -5.90 35.51
CA PRO A 601 6.59 -5.21 34.62
C PRO A 601 6.96 -6.09 33.42
N GLU A 602 6.70 -5.55 32.22
CA GLU A 602 7.36 -6.02 31.00
C GLU A 602 8.88 -5.84 31.15
N PRO A 603 9.70 -6.77 30.62
CA PRO A 603 11.14 -6.59 30.60
C PRO A 603 11.47 -5.33 29.78
N PRO A 604 12.48 -4.55 30.19
CA PRO A 604 12.80 -3.29 29.53
C PRO A 604 13.12 -3.55 28.05
N PRO A 605 12.79 -2.61 27.15
CA PRO A 605 13.22 -2.68 25.76
C PRO A 605 14.74 -2.82 25.74
N GLU A 606 15.25 -3.73 24.91
CA GLU A 606 16.70 -3.81 24.68
C GLU A 606 17.19 -2.42 24.27
N PRO A 607 18.25 -1.89 24.91
CA PRO A 607 18.77 -0.58 24.57
C PRO A 607 19.22 -0.56 23.12
N ASP A 608 18.99 0.56 22.44
CA ASP A 608 19.63 0.84 21.15
C ASP A 608 21.13 0.47 21.24
N PRO A 609 21.69 -0.25 20.26
CA PRO A 609 23.11 -0.61 20.30
C PRO A 609 23.93 0.67 20.41
N GLN A 610 24.61 0.86 21.54
CA GLN A 610 25.47 2.01 21.76
C GLN A 610 26.49 2.14 20.60
N PRO A 611 26.80 3.35 20.14
CA PRO A 611 27.85 3.56 19.15
C PRO A 611 29.17 2.99 19.71
N PHE A 612 29.77 2.08 18.94
CA PHE A 612 31.06 1.50 19.29
C PHE A 612 32.14 2.56 19.17
N SER A 613 32.79 2.93 20.29
CA SER A 613 33.91 3.86 20.32
C SER A 613 35.22 3.13 20.61
N LEU A 614 36.26 3.54 19.89
CA LEU A 614 37.64 3.09 20.10
C LEU A 614 38.43 3.94 21.10
N ASP A 615 37.84 5.02 21.63
CA ASP A 615 38.53 6.04 22.45
C ASP A 615 39.16 5.48 23.75
N SER A 616 38.72 4.30 24.19
CA SER A 616 39.18 3.61 25.40
C SER A 616 40.01 2.36 25.12
N ILE A 617 40.25 2.04 23.85
CA ILE A 617 40.95 0.82 23.43
C ILE A 617 42.40 1.16 23.04
N PRO A 618 43.41 0.52 23.65
CA PRO A 618 44.81 0.75 23.28
C PRO A 618 45.11 0.12 21.92
N ILE A 619 45.05 0.92 20.86
CA ILE A 619 45.40 0.49 19.50
C ILE A 619 46.91 0.61 19.30
N ILE A 620 47.55 -0.51 19.00
CA ILE A 620 48.99 -0.61 18.79
C ILE A 620 49.32 -0.15 17.37
N ASP A 621 50.17 0.87 17.28
CA ASP A 621 50.69 1.44 16.04
C ASP A 621 52.21 1.73 16.15
N GLY A 622 52.88 2.06 15.04
CA GLY A 622 54.31 2.39 15.03
C GLY A 622 55.22 1.19 15.30
N GLU A 623 56.32 1.38 16.04
CA GLU A 623 57.33 0.33 16.29
C GLU A 623 56.87 -0.78 17.24
N ALA A 624 55.91 -0.49 18.12
CA ALA A 624 55.33 -1.44 19.07
C ALA A 624 54.66 -2.65 18.39
N ARG A 625 54.30 -2.49 17.11
CA ARG A 625 53.74 -3.52 16.22
C ARG A 625 54.65 -4.74 15.99
N ARG A 626 55.93 -4.68 16.38
CA ARG A 626 56.90 -5.77 16.24
C ARG A 626 56.83 -6.83 17.35
N GLN A 627 56.08 -6.58 18.43
CA GLN A 627 55.98 -7.45 19.61
C GLN A 627 54.54 -7.91 19.86
N LEU A 628 53.90 -8.49 18.83
CA LEU A 628 52.53 -8.99 18.90
C LEU A 628 52.51 -10.52 18.92
N THR A 629 51.59 -11.09 19.70
CA THR A 629 51.39 -12.54 19.85
C THR A 629 50.44 -13.06 18.77
N TYR A 630 49.37 -12.30 18.48
CA TYR A 630 48.31 -12.72 17.56
C TYR A 630 48.44 -12.12 16.16
N PHE A 631 49.45 -11.28 15.93
CA PHE A 631 49.72 -10.63 14.66
C PHE A 631 51.20 -10.70 14.30
N ARG A 632 51.50 -10.74 13.00
CA ARG A 632 52.87 -10.61 12.49
C ARG A 632 52.85 -9.81 11.20
N LEU A 633 53.60 -8.71 11.16
CA LEU A 633 53.85 -7.97 9.92
C LEU A 633 54.79 -8.79 9.05
N ILE A 634 54.34 -9.15 7.85
CA ILE A 634 55.05 -10.04 6.94
C ILE A 634 55.80 -9.24 5.88
N ASP A 635 55.16 -8.20 5.33
CA ASP A 635 55.75 -7.30 4.36
C ASP A 635 55.27 -5.87 4.65
N PRO A 636 56.16 -4.92 4.94
CA PRO A 636 55.77 -3.55 5.27
C PRO A 636 55.43 -2.68 4.04
N ALA A 637 55.74 -3.10 2.82
CA ALA A 637 55.71 -2.20 1.66
C ALA A 637 55.43 -2.93 0.33
N VAL A 638 54.27 -3.58 0.22
CA VAL A 638 53.79 -4.16 -1.04
C VAL A 638 53.35 -3.04 -1.99
N ASP A 639 53.80 -3.10 -3.25
CA ASP A 639 53.25 -2.23 -4.31
C ASP A 639 51.82 -2.67 -4.67
N ILE A 640 50.85 -1.94 -4.12
CA ILE A 640 49.41 -2.22 -4.26
C ILE A 640 48.75 -1.53 -5.45
N GLN A 641 49.46 -0.63 -6.15
CA GLN A 641 48.85 0.17 -7.20
C GLN A 641 48.31 -0.69 -8.36
N PRO A 642 49.03 -1.72 -8.86
CA PRO A 642 48.51 -2.60 -9.90
C PRO A 642 47.25 -3.38 -9.47
N LEU A 643 47.16 -3.75 -8.18
CA LEU A 643 46.00 -4.46 -7.63
C LEU A 643 44.80 -3.51 -7.50
N LEU A 644 45.03 -2.27 -7.09
CA LEU A 644 43.98 -1.25 -6.97
C LEU A 644 43.41 -0.83 -8.33
N ASP A 645 44.25 -0.74 -9.37
CA ASP A 645 43.78 -0.43 -10.72
C ASP A 645 42.88 -1.54 -11.26
N GLU A 646 43.23 -2.80 -11.01
CA GLU A 646 42.40 -3.96 -11.36
C GLU A 646 41.08 -3.99 -10.59
N ILE A 647 41.08 -3.58 -9.32
CA ILE A 647 39.87 -3.46 -8.50
C ILE A 647 38.97 -2.34 -8.99
N ARG A 648 39.52 -1.17 -9.31
CA ARG A 648 38.77 -0.02 -9.86
C ARG A 648 38.15 -0.37 -11.21
N ALA A 649 38.89 -1.05 -12.09
CA ALA A 649 38.38 -1.51 -13.38
C ALA A 649 37.21 -2.50 -13.27
N ASN A 650 37.02 -3.12 -12.10
CA ASN A 650 35.99 -4.12 -11.84
C ASN A 650 35.11 -3.75 -10.62
N GLU A 651 34.96 -2.46 -10.31
CA GLU A 651 34.30 -1.99 -9.08
C GLU A 651 32.86 -2.50 -8.93
N VAL A 652 32.15 -2.68 -10.06
CA VAL A 652 30.79 -3.23 -10.08
C VAL A 652 30.68 -4.62 -9.45
N LEU A 653 31.77 -5.39 -9.42
CA LEU A 653 31.76 -6.77 -8.90
C LEU A 653 31.63 -6.84 -7.38
N TRP A 654 31.83 -5.74 -6.64
CA TRP A 654 31.65 -5.73 -5.19
C TRP A 654 30.25 -6.15 -4.75
N LEU A 655 29.24 -5.93 -5.59
CA LEU A 655 27.85 -6.28 -5.30
C LEU A 655 27.38 -7.52 -6.07
N TYR A 656 28.27 -8.21 -6.79
CA TYR A 656 27.94 -9.40 -7.58
C TYR A 656 27.51 -10.60 -6.72
N ASP A 657 28.16 -10.80 -5.58
CA ASP A 657 27.83 -11.86 -4.62
C ASP A 657 27.70 -11.25 -3.22
N THR A 658 26.46 -11.06 -2.78
CA THR A 658 26.14 -10.49 -1.46
C THR A 658 25.97 -11.54 -0.36
N SER A 659 26.22 -12.83 -0.68
CA SER A 659 25.95 -13.93 0.24
C SER A 659 26.69 -13.81 1.58
N ARG A 660 27.84 -13.11 1.61
CA ARG A 660 28.60 -12.90 2.84
C ARG A 660 27.86 -11.95 3.78
N GLN A 661 27.48 -10.78 3.29
CA GLN A 661 26.78 -9.80 4.12
C GLN A 661 25.37 -10.25 4.50
N ASP A 662 24.71 -11.00 3.63
CA ASP A 662 23.33 -11.42 3.84
C ASP A 662 23.23 -12.60 4.82
N LYS A 663 24.22 -13.49 4.85
CA LYS A 663 24.15 -14.76 5.59
C LYS A 663 25.11 -14.84 6.77
N VAL A 664 26.20 -14.07 6.77
CA VAL A 664 27.19 -14.08 7.86
C VAL A 664 26.99 -12.84 8.73
N LYS A 665 26.15 -12.97 9.77
CA LYS A 665 25.73 -11.86 10.66
C LYS A 665 26.89 -11.01 11.18
N VAL A 666 28.02 -11.64 11.48
CA VAL A 666 29.23 -10.98 12.02
C VAL A 666 30.02 -10.19 10.98
N GLN A 667 29.75 -10.38 9.69
CA GLN A 667 30.43 -9.72 8.56
C GLN A 667 29.44 -8.94 7.66
N ARG A 668 28.24 -8.64 8.19
CA ARG A 668 27.11 -8.03 7.45
C ARG A 668 27.37 -6.65 6.85
N GLU A 669 28.41 -5.96 7.30
CA GLU A 669 28.78 -4.61 6.85
C GLU A 669 29.91 -4.64 5.80
N THR A 670 30.23 -5.83 5.27
CA THR A 670 31.25 -6.02 4.23
C THR A 670 30.63 -6.26 2.85
N ASN A 671 31.38 -5.97 1.80
CA ASN A 671 31.15 -6.57 0.48
C ASN A 671 32.36 -7.46 0.13
N THR A 672 32.14 -8.56 -0.59
CA THR A 672 33.19 -9.53 -0.89
C THR A 672 33.16 -9.99 -2.33
N ILE A 673 34.34 -10.11 -2.93
CA ILE A 673 34.55 -10.76 -4.23
C ILE A 673 35.39 -12.02 -3.99
N TYR A 674 34.80 -13.18 -4.22
CA TYR A 674 35.50 -14.46 -4.08
C TYR A 674 36.31 -14.77 -5.34
N LEU A 675 37.64 -14.81 -5.26
CA LEU A 675 38.52 -15.20 -6.37
C LEU A 675 38.88 -16.69 -6.32
N ARG A 676 39.08 -17.23 -5.11
CA ARG A 676 39.17 -18.67 -4.86
C ARG A 676 38.23 -19.05 -3.73
N SER A 677 37.39 -20.07 -3.94
CA SER A 677 36.36 -20.49 -2.98
C SER A 677 36.31 -22.02 -2.82
N ALA A 678 35.59 -22.51 -1.81
CA ALA A 678 35.37 -23.93 -1.59
C ALA A 678 34.76 -24.61 -2.83
N VAL A 679 35.25 -25.81 -3.18
CA VAL A 679 34.68 -26.60 -4.29
C VAL A 679 33.25 -27.03 -3.97
N LYS A 680 32.35 -26.91 -4.95
CA LYS A 680 30.96 -27.34 -4.90
C LYS A 680 30.67 -28.37 -6.00
N PRO A 681 29.72 -29.31 -5.81
CA PRO A 681 28.93 -29.56 -4.59
C PRO A 681 29.79 -30.07 -3.42
N PHE A 682 29.29 -29.95 -2.19
CA PHE A 682 30.01 -30.40 -1.00
C PHE A 682 30.07 -31.95 -0.94
N PRO A 683 31.14 -32.53 -0.36
CA PRO A 683 31.22 -33.97 -0.13
C PRO A 683 30.03 -34.50 0.70
N PRO A 684 29.61 -35.76 0.52
CA PRO A 684 28.55 -36.36 1.32
C PRO A 684 28.83 -36.24 2.82
N GLY A 685 27.86 -35.75 3.59
CA GLY A 685 27.97 -35.55 5.04
C GLY A 685 28.52 -34.19 5.48
N VAL A 686 29.00 -33.35 4.55
CA VAL A 686 29.49 -31.99 4.86
C VAL A 686 28.39 -30.96 4.62
N THR A 687 27.96 -30.27 5.68
CA THR A 687 26.90 -29.24 5.62
C THR A 687 27.44 -27.81 5.59
N SER A 688 28.71 -27.60 5.93
CA SER A 688 29.37 -26.29 5.96
C SER A 688 30.51 -26.21 4.95
N GLY A 689 30.55 -25.12 4.18
CA GLY A 689 31.68 -24.82 3.30
C GLY A 689 32.99 -24.69 4.07
N ASN A 690 32.96 -24.40 5.37
CA ASN A 690 34.17 -24.26 6.19
C ASN A 690 34.84 -25.60 6.53
N ASP A 691 34.20 -26.73 6.21
CA ASP A 691 34.80 -28.06 6.37
C ASP A 691 35.30 -28.63 5.02
N VAL A 692 35.17 -27.86 3.94
CA VAL A 692 35.63 -28.24 2.59
C VAL A 692 37.07 -27.76 2.38
N HIS A 693 38.00 -28.72 2.31
CA HIS A 693 39.43 -28.47 2.10
C HIS A 693 39.79 -27.97 0.69
N PRO A 694 39.29 -28.57 -0.40
CA PRO A 694 39.65 -28.13 -1.75
C PRO A 694 39.06 -26.75 -2.07
N SER A 695 39.89 -25.89 -2.69
CA SER A 695 39.46 -24.61 -3.23
C SER A 695 39.76 -24.52 -4.73
N HIS A 696 38.91 -23.81 -5.48
CA HIS A 696 39.09 -23.59 -6.92
C HIS A 696 38.95 -22.10 -7.25
N ARG A 697 39.52 -21.70 -8.40
CA ARG A 697 39.30 -20.37 -8.98
C ARG A 697 37.82 -20.21 -9.34
N THR A 698 37.20 -19.12 -8.91
CA THR A 698 35.83 -18.79 -9.28
C THR A 698 35.79 -18.16 -10.68
N ARG A 699 34.59 -17.93 -11.22
CA ARG A 699 34.44 -17.14 -12.46
C ARG A 699 34.99 -15.72 -12.33
N MET A 700 34.95 -15.14 -11.13
CA MET A 700 35.44 -13.78 -10.88
C MET A 700 36.96 -13.71 -11.02
N ALA A 701 37.68 -14.80 -10.72
CA ALA A 701 39.14 -14.86 -10.86
C ALA A 701 39.66 -14.39 -12.22
N ASN A 702 38.90 -14.64 -13.30
CA ASN A 702 39.27 -14.25 -14.66
C ASN A 702 39.28 -12.72 -14.87
N LYS A 703 38.64 -11.96 -13.98
CA LYS A 703 38.61 -10.50 -13.97
C LYS A 703 39.71 -9.90 -13.10
N PHE A 704 40.37 -10.72 -12.29
CA PHE A 704 41.42 -10.30 -11.37
C PHE A 704 42.74 -11.08 -11.54
N PRO A 705 43.30 -11.18 -12.77
CA PRO A 705 44.56 -11.89 -13.00
C PRO A 705 45.76 -11.34 -12.22
N VAL A 706 45.86 -10.03 -12.00
CA VAL A 706 46.98 -9.39 -11.28
C VAL A 706 46.92 -9.70 -9.79
N VAL A 707 45.77 -9.49 -9.15
CA VAL A 707 45.55 -9.82 -7.73
C VAL A 707 45.81 -11.31 -7.48
N LEU A 708 45.35 -12.18 -8.38
CA LEU A 708 45.51 -13.62 -8.20
C LEU A 708 46.96 -14.07 -8.40
N ALA A 709 47.66 -13.53 -9.41
CA ALA A 709 49.07 -13.82 -9.64
C ALA A 709 49.93 -13.40 -8.44
N TRP A 710 49.64 -12.25 -7.83
CA TRP A 710 50.32 -11.79 -6.62
C TRP A 710 50.13 -12.78 -5.45
N ALA A 711 48.89 -13.23 -5.19
CA ALA A 711 48.61 -14.18 -4.12
C ALA A 711 49.28 -15.56 -4.36
N GLU A 712 49.35 -16.00 -5.62
CA GLU A 712 50.03 -17.24 -6.02
C GLU A 712 51.55 -17.15 -5.81
N GLN A 713 52.18 -16.03 -6.20
CA GLN A 713 53.59 -15.77 -5.94
C GLN A 713 53.90 -15.70 -4.44
N PHE A 714 53.04 -15.05 -3.66
CA PHE A 714 53.19 -14.96 -2.20
C PHE A 714 53.21 -16.33 -1.52
N ALA A 715 52.29 -17.22 -1.92
CA ALA A 715 52.22 -18.58 -1.38
C ALA A 715 53.42 -19.43 -1.80
N ALA A 716 53.83 -19.33 -3.08
CA ALA A 716 54.99 -20.04 -3.61
C ALA A 716 56.30 -19.63 -2.91
N ALA A 717 56.50 -18.34 -2.62
CA ALA A 717 57.67 -17.85 -1.90
C ALA A 717 57.79 -18.38 -0.45
N ARG A 718 56.73 -19.00 0.08
CA ARG A 718 56.68 -19.60 1.43
C ARG A 718 56.55 -21.12 1.39
N SER A 719 56.81 -21.73 0.24
CA SER A 719 56.63 -23.17 0.04
C SER A 719 55.26 -23.67 0.51
N GLY A 720 54.20 -22.88 0.31
CA GLY A 720 52.85 -23.18 0.79
C GLY A 720 51.83 -23.30 -0.33
N GLU A 721 50.71 -23.99 -0.06
CA GLU A 721 49.61 -24.16 -0.99
C GLU A 721 48.57 -23.03 -0.82
N LEU A 722 48.27 -22.31 -1.91
CA LEU A 722 47.27 -21.24 -1.89
C LEU A 722 45.84 -21.78 -1.75
N GLY A 723 45.17 -21.36 -0.68
CA GLY A 723 43.77 -21.68 -0.39
C GLY A 723 42.78 -20.68 -1.01
N ARG A 724 41.81 -20.24 -0.21
CA ARG A 724 40.80 -19.25 -0.59
C ARG A 724 41.44 -17.87 -0.70
N VAL A 725 40.89 -17.07 -1.60
CA VAL A 725 41.31 -15.71 -1.91
C VAL A 725 40.07 -14.86 -2.09
N THR A 726 39.95 -13.79 -1.32
CA THR A 726 38.79 -12.90 -1.31
C THR A 726 39.23 -11.45 -1.21
N LEU A 727 38.69 -10.61 -2.08
CA LEU A 727 38.72 -9.17 -1.87
C LEU A 727 37.55 -8.80 -0.97
N VAL A 728 37.79 -7.95 0.03
CA VAL A 728 36.77 -7.55 1.01
C VAL A 728 36.83 -6.05 1.22
N ARG A 729 35.71 -5.35 1.09
CA ARG A 729 35.59 -3.96 1.53
C ARG A 729 34.64 -3.85 2.72
N LEU A 730 34.99 -3.02 3.70
CA LEU A 730 34.22 -2.74 4.91
C LEU A 730 33.68 -1.30 4.81
N ALA A 731 32.38 -1.12 5.07
CA ALA A 731 31.69 0.16 4.92
C ALA A 731 32.35 1.27 5.78
N PRO A 732 32.20 2.55 5.41
CA PRO A 732 32.54 3.67 6.29
C PRO A 732 31.92 3.49 7.67
N GLN A 733 32.69 3.69 8.73
CA GLN A 733 32.25 3.46 10.11
C GLN A 733 31.72 2.04 10.39
N GLY A 734 32.07 1.08 9.53
CA GLY A 734 31.53 -0.28 9.54
C GLY A 734 32.34 -1.25 10.40
N ARG A 735 31.69 -2.34 10.81
CA ARG A 735 32.22 -3.35 11.74
C ARG A 735 32.22 -4.76 11.16
N VAL A 736 33.29 -5.47 11.48
CA VAL A 736 33.28 -6.94 11.55
C VAL A 736 33.19 -7.31 13.02
N TYR A 737 32.08 -7.93 13.41
CA TYR A 737 31.76 -8.23 14.81
C TYR A 737 32.60 -9.40 15.34
N PRO A 738 32.77 -9.51 16.68
CA PRO A 738 33.54 -10.60 17.28
C PRO A 738 33.15 -11.99 16.79
N HIS A 739 34.11 -12.74 16.26
CA HIS A 739 33.91 -14.11 15.81
C HIS A 739 35.23 -14.90 15.77
N ILE A 740 35.13 -16.21 15.56
CA ILE A 740 36.26 -17.09 15.22
C ILE A 740 35.99 -17.76 13.88
N ASP A 741 37.04 -17.99 13.09
CA ASP A 741 36.91 -18.76 11.86
C ASP A 741 36.88 -20.26 12.18
N GLN A 742 35.67 -20.81 12.28
CA GLN A 742 35.45 -22.24 12.58
C GLN A 742 35.43 -23.10 11.33
N GLY A 743 35.97 -24.32 11.43
CA GLY A 743 35.89 -25.37 10.43
C GLY A 743 37.23 -26.04 10.13
N GLU A 744 37.20 -27.29 9.67
CA GLU A 744 38.41 -28.09 9.41
C GLU A 744 39.33 -27.42 8.38
N TYR A 745 38.77 -26.64 7.44
CA TYR A 745 39.55 -25.89 6.46
C TYR A 745 40.49 -24.87 7.12
N TYR A 746 40.02 -24.11 8.12
CA TYR A 746 40.79 -23.03 8.75
C TYR A 746 41.81 -23.55 9.77
N ARG A 747 41.55 -24.72 10.36
CA ARG A 747 42.40 -25.33 11.39
C ARG A 747 43.85 -25.54 10.93
N VAL A 748 44.06 -25.85 9.66
CA VAL A 748 45.37 -26.21 9.09
C VAL A 748 45.98 -25.15 8.17
N ARG A 749 45.43 -23.92 8.15
CA ARG A 749 45.88 -22.83 7.26
C ARG A 749 46.16 -21.55 8.03
N ASP A 750 47.09 -20.78 7.51
CA ASP A 750 47.39 -19.42 7.97
C ASP A 750 46.62 -18.41 7.13
N ARG A 751 46.05 -17.39 7.78
CA ARG A 751 45.31 -16.32 7.10
C ARG A 751 46.13 -15.05 7.06
N TYR A 752 46.14 -14.44 5.88
CA TYR A 752 46.84 -13.20 5.59
C TYR A 752 45.89 -12.10 5.11
N HIS A 753 46.21 -10.88 5.48
CA HIS A 753 45.50 -9.66 5.11
C HIS A 753 46.51 -8.69 4.49
N LEU A 754 46.35 -8.37 3.21
CA LEU A 754 47.01 -7.23 2.59
C LEU A 754 46.05 -6.04 2.59
N VAL A 755 46.45 -4.94 3.22
CA VAL A 755 45.68 -3.69 3.23
C VAL A 755 45.84 -3.00 1.88
N LEU A 756 44.76 -2.89 1.12
CA LEU A 756 44.76 -2.25 -0.19
C LEU A 756 44.31 -0.80 -0.13
N HIS A 757 43.34 -0.48 0.73
CA HIS A 757 42.86 0.90 0.90
C HIS A 757 42.26 1.10 2.29
N SER A 758 42.65 2.19 2.97
CA SER A 758 42.05 2.68 4.21
C SER A 758 42.72 4.00 4.57
N SER A 759 41.98 5.12 4.59
CA SER A 759 42.56 6.46 4.75
C SER A 759 43.09 6.75 6.16
N THR A 760 42.57 6.05 7.17
CA THR A 760 42.99 6.17 8.58
C THR A 760 43.75 4.94 9.10
N GLY A 761 44.05 3.98 8.22
CA GLY A 761 44.55 2.66 8.60
C GLY A 761 43.44 1.74 9.12
N SER A 762 43.61 0.44 8.88
CA SER A 762 42.64 -0.60 9.22
C SER A 762 42.87 -1.13 10.64
N VAL A 763 41.90 -0.93 11.53
CA VAL A 763 41.93 -1.50 12.89
C VAL A 763 41.39 -2.93 12.90
N LEU A 764 42.20 -3.87 13.39
CA LEU A 764 41.81 -5.26 13.65
C LEU A 764 42.19 -5.67 15.07
N ALA A 765 41.33 -6.44 15.72
CA ALA A 765 41.59 -7.03 17.02
C ALA A 765 41.67 -8.55 16.92
N ALA A 766 42.57 -9.17 17.67
CA ALA A 766 42.58 -10.59 17.94
C ALA A 766 42.90 -10.78 19.43
N ARG A 767 42.00 -11.44 20.18
CA ARG A 767 42.01 -11.47 21.65
C ARG A 767 42.07 -10.04 22.23
N ASP A 768 43.09 -9.77 23.02
CA ASP A 768 43.36 -8.52 23.72
C ASP A 768 44.26 -7.55 22.93
N GLU A 769 44.81 -7.98 21.79
CA GLU A 769 45.64 -7.14 20.93
C GLU A 769 44.81 -6.44 19.86
N TRP A 770 44.93 -5.11 19.78
CA TRP A 770 44.36 -4.26 18.73
C TRP A 770 45.48 -3.63 17.93
N VAL A 771 45.48 -3.79 16.60
CA VAL A 771 46.53 -3.26 15.73
C VAL A 771 45.95 -2.37 14.64
N ARG A 772 46.65 -1.28 14.32
CA ARG A 772 46.40 -0.46 13.13
C ARG A 772 47.31 -0.91 11.99
N MET A 773 46.70 -1.40 10.91
CA MET A 773 47.38 -1.86 9.69
C MET A 773 47.26 -0.80 8.60
N HIS A 774 48.37 -0.43 7.96
CA HIS A 774 48.39 0.65 6.95
C HIS A 774 48.38 0.11 5.51
N PRO A 775 47.86 0.87 4.53
CA PRO A 775 47.90 0.47 3.11
C PRO A 775 49.30 0.06 2.66
N GLY A 776 49.40 -1.07 1.94
CA GLY A 776 50.66 -1.66 1.50
C GLY A 776 51.24 -2.68 2.48
N GLU A 777 50.74 -2.76 3.71
CA GLU A 777 51.22 -3.75 4.68
C GLU A 777 50.49 -5.10 4.52
N CYS A 778 51.26 -6.19 4.49
CA CYS A 778 50.77 -7.56 4.51
C CYS A 778 50.98 -8.20 5.88
N TRP A 779 49.90 -8.70 6.47
CA TRP A 779 49.86 -9.19 7.84
C TRP A 779 49.40 -10.64 7.90
N TRP A 780 50.06 -11.45 8.72
CA TRP A 780 49.48 -12.66 9.28
C TRP A 780 48.74 -12.30 10.57
N PHE A 781 47.60 -12.93 10.82
CA PHE A 781 46.98 -12.89 12.14
C PHE A 781 46.36 -14.23 12.51
N ASN A 782 46.23 -14.48 13.81
CA ASN A 782 45.67 -15.73 14.31
C ASN A 782 44.13 -15.71 14.24
N ASN A 783 43.59 -16.05 13.08
CA ASN A 783 42.15 -16.09 12.80
C ASN A 783 41.37 -17.17 13.58
N LYS A 784 42.09 -18.07 14.28
CA LYS A 784 41.52 -19.13 15.12
C LYS A 784 41.11 -18.60 16.50
N GLU A 785 41.55 -17.39 16.82
CA GLU A 785 41.18 -16.69 18.04
C GLU A 785 40.06 -15.67 17.80
N PRO A 786 39.26 -15.30 18.82
CA PRO A 786 38.22 -14.30 18.71
C PRO A 786 38.77 -12.98 18.16
N HIS A 787 38.21 -12.52 17.05
CA HIS A 787 38.67 -11.33 16.35
C HIS A 787 37.52 -10.47 15.82
N GLN A 788 37.80 -9.19 15.63
CA GLN A 788 36.87 -8.18 15.12
C GLN A 788 37.62 -7.08 14.37
N ALA A 789 36.92 -6.28 13.58
CA ALA A 789 37.49 -5.16 12.85
C ALA A 789 36.55 -3.96 12.88
N TYR A 790 37.13 -2.76 12.80
CA TYR A 790 36.37 -1.52 12.68
C TYR A 790 37.03 -0.61 11.66
N ASN A 791 36.21 0.00 10.81
CA ASN A 791 36.65 0.98 9.85
C ASN A 791 36.34 2.39 10.36
N GLU A 792 37.33 3.07 10.94
CA GLU A 792 37.18 4.43 11.44
C GLU A 792 37.09 5.49 10.34
N SER A 793 37.41 5.15 9.10
CA SER A 793 37.36 6.12 8.00
C SER A 793 35.95 6.32 7.48
N ASP A 794 35.73 7.52 6.93
CA ASP A 794 34.51 7.88 6.19
C ASP A 794 34.52 7.34 4.74
N ASP A 795 35.52 6.52 4.38
CA ASP A 795 35.66 5.83 3.10
C ASP A 795 35.72 4.30 3.30
N TRP A 796 35.52 3.54 2.23
CA TRP A 796 35.62 2.08 2.25
C TRP A 796 37.02 1.61 2.61
N ARG A 797 37.12 0.63 3.49
CA ARG A 797 38.39 -0.06 3.80
C ARG A 797 38.47 -1.37 3.04
N ILE A 798 39.47 -1.52 2.16
CA ILE A 798 39.63 -2.65 1.23
C ILE A 798 40.83 -3.53 1.63
N HIS A 799 40.59 -4.83 1.73
CA HIS A 799 41.60 -5.86 2.02
C HIS A 799 41.57 -6.96 0.97
N LEU A 800 42.76 -7.48 0.64
CA LEU A 800 42.91 -8.81 0.05
C LEU A 800 43.14 -9.80 1.20
N ILE A 801 42.18 -10.70 1.41
CA ILE A 801 42.25 -11.76 2.41
C ILE A 801 42.50 -13.08 1.70
N PHE A 802 43.51 -13.82 2.13
CA PHE A 802 43.84 -15.11 1.53
C PHE A 802 44.43 -16.06 2.56
N ASP A 803 44.25 -17.35 2.33
CA ASP A 803 44.76 -18.41 3.22
C ASP A 803 45.87 -19.21 2.53
N VAL A 804 46.91 -19.58 3.27
CA VAL A 804 48.00 -20.46 2.79
C VAL A 804 48.09 -21.67 3.71
N LYS A 805 48.13 -22.88 3.14
CA LYS A 805 48.45 -24.10 3.88
C LYS A 805 49.97 -24.27 3.88
N PRO A 806 50.64 -24.23 5.04
CA PRO A 806 52.08 -24.47 5.08
C PRO A 806 52.38 -25.94 4.75
N ASN A 807 53.47 -26.18 4.02
CA ASN A 807 54.04 -27.52 3.90
C ASN A 807 54.76 -27.85 5.21
N ARG A 808 54.11 -28.61 6.09
CA ARG A 808 54.73 -29.10 7.33
C ARG A 808 55.41 -30.44 7.07
N ASP A 809 56.61 -30.36 6.49
CA ASP A 809 57.67 -31.37 6.62
C ASP A 809 58.94 -30.73 7.25
N GLU A 810 58.76 -29.66 8.03
CA GLU A 810 59.74 -29.09 8.96
C GLU A 810 59.10 -28.79 10.33
#